data_AF-A0A9W7SZ84-F1
#
_entry.id   AF-A0A9W7SZ84-F1
#
_cell.length_a   1.000
_cell.length_b   1.000
_cell.length_c   1.000
_cell.angle_alpha   90.00
_cell.angle_beta   90.00
_cell.angle_gamma   90.00
#
_symmetry.space_group_name_H-M   'P 1'
#
loop_
_entity.id
_entity.type
_entity.pdbx_description
1 polymer ?
#
loop_
_entity_poly.entity_id
_entity_poly.type
_entity_poly.pdbx_seq_one_letter_code
_entity_poly.pdbx_strand_id
1 'polypeptide(L)'
;MNGHSNGVEAPVMLPSAKPFSIADNIVLQPPLTRLGTGPPLVLLVPPELDLKNSAKTLDPPPLQKWAEEGYAVAQITVSGASGFHQQLEVALQELNELKECEKINGVGLIAINLSILPEISSIVDSHSAISAIITHGMSAVDTKKPQLRHIPSAAPAATPAKDVAPSRTFFYANTEPFFTIPAHKDFQSAPAAVSHTRSLSFLKPLVGGPYFDLEAIWEEHTRFEFGERAVEKTMGTMVQEPYVNHIPTMTGGVGRERLTNFYRYHFIFNNPDDTALELVSRTVGIDRVIDEFIFTFTHDRIIDWLLPGVPPTGKRCEIPFSSVVNIRGDRLYHEHIAWDQATALRQLGLLPEYLPFPYQVDGKDPAAGKRFEYRVPAAGVETAKKLADESSVVSNKMFDFAIREVDRPPHKASVHIFPPMDAATGKTRLRASLERASSEGDPSVGQWLEFPGFTLARTVASMGCDWVLVGWEHGHIDDSAMYHAVAAVASAGASPIVRVAGSESWMIKWALDAGAHGIMVPMVETAEQAQAVARFAHYAKPHAAVTGIRGCGGIFANASFGLTAPDYLSQANESITVIVRIESPAGVDNCAETAAVDGIDALFTGPNDLASSMGYFAFDHPKIPEVQEPAAKVLQAAREKGKYAGHFALGAEEAGKRLRQRWHFINCGADVVALTTWMTSEMSKLKELRAQPA
;
A
#
# COMPACT_ATOMS: atom_id res chain seq x y z
N MET A 1 -11.38 6.66 17.80
CA MET A 1 -11.50 5.56 18.78
C MET A 1 -12.83 5.71 19.50
N ASN A 2 -13.89 5.09 19.00
CA ASN A 2 -15.17 5.00 19.73
C ASN A 2 -15.23 3.62 20.37
N GLY A 3 -15.42 3.60 21.69
CA GLY A 3 -15.48 2.39 22.48
C GLY A 3 -16.76 1.61 22.23
N HIS A 4 -16.60 0.38 21.75
CA HIS A 4 -17.49 -0.71 22.09
C HIS A 4 -16.73 -1.65 23.01
N SER A 5 -17.21 -1.78 24.24
CA SER A 5 -16.74 -2.77 25.20
C SER A 5 -17.17 -4.16 24.72
N ASN A 6 -16.43 -4.74 23.79
CA ASN A 6 -16.63 -6.13 23.41
C ASN A 6 -16.07 -7.00 24.54
N GLY A 7 -16.97 -7.54 25.37
CA GLY A 7 -16.65 -8.66 26.22
C GLY A 7 -16.01 -9.74 25.36
N VAL A 8 -14.84 -10.24 25.74
CA VAL A 8 -14.16 -11.30 25.00
C VAL A 8 -15.01 -12.56 25.15
N GLU A 9 -15.80 -12.88 24.12
CA GLU A 9 -16.50 -14.16 24.04
C GLU A 9 -15.46 -15.30 24.10
N ALA A 10 -15.84 -16.42 24.73
CA ALA A 10 -14.97 -17.57 24.81
C ALA A 10 -14.78 -18.18 23.42
N PRO A 11 -13.55 -18.60 23.03
CA PRO A 11 -13.31 -19.24 21.75
C PRO A 11 -14.15 -20.51 21.58
N VAL A 12 -14.73 -20.69 20.39
CA VAL A 12 -15.40 -21.94 20.04
C VAL A 12 -14.34 -23.03 19.87
N MET A 13 -14.43 -24.07 20.70
CA MET A 13 -13.53 -25.23 20.67
C MET A 13 -13.76 -26.05 19.40
N LEU A 14 -12.68 -26.33 18.66
CA LEU A 14 -12.72 -27.25 17.53
C LEU A 14 -12.72 -28.71 18.00
N PRO A 15 -13.36 -29.63 17.26
CA PRO A 15 -13.17 -31.06 17.47
C PRO A 15 -11.69 -31.41 17.52
N SER A 16 -11.30 -32.10 18.58
CA SER A 16 -9.92 -32.49 18.83
C SER A 16 -9.89 -33.97 19.15
N ALA A 17 -9.13 -34.72 18.35
CA ALA A 17 -8.80 -36.11 18.60
C ALA A 17 -7.31 -36.27 18.39
N LYS A 18 -6.60 -36.82 19.39
CA LYS A 18 -5.16 -37.04 19.29
C LYS A 18 -4.89 -38.29 18.44
N PRO A 19 -3.95 -38.24 17.50
CA PRO A 19 -3.50 -39.45 16.82
C PRO A 19 -2.80 -40.37 17.83
N PHE A 20 -2.87 -41.67 17.58
CA PHE A 20 -2.21 -42.67 18.41
C PHE A 20 -1.57 -43.77 17.56
N SER A 21 -0.43 -44.28 18.01
CA SER A 21 0.29 -45.36 17.33
C SER A 21 -0.30 -46.71 17.67
N ILE A 22 -0.55 -47.51 16.65
CA ILE A 22 -0.96 -48.92 16.77
C ILE A 22 0.28 -49.82 16.68
N ALA A 23 1.22 -49.46 15.81
CA ALA A 23 2.50 -50.12 15.62
C ALA A 23 3.58 -49.07 15.30
N ASP A 24 4.86 -49.49 15.28
CA ASP A 24 5.99 -48.59 15.02
C ASP A 24 5.86 -47.78 13.71
N ASN A 25 5.15 -48.33 12.72
CA ASN A 25 4.94 -47.71 11.42
C ASN A 25 3.46 -47.45 11.08
N ILE A 26 2.54 -47.58 12.04
CA ILE A 26 1.09 -47.37 11.83
C ILE A 26 0.54 -46.39 12.86
N VAL A 27 -0.03 -45.29 12.36
CA VAL A 27 -0.67 -44.23 13.17
C VAL A 27 -2.14 -44.12 12.80
N LEU A 28 -3.02 -44.12 13.79
CA LEU A 28 -4.46 -43.88 13.61
C LEU A 28 -4.83 -42.46 14.02
N GLN A 29 -5.71 -41.84 13.24
CA GLN A 29 -6.29 -40.53 13.51
C GLN A 29 -7.82 -40.62 13.37
N PRO A 30 -8.57 -40.42 14.47
CA PRO A 30 -10.02 -40.24 14.38
C PRO A 30 -10.39 -38.97 13.59
N PRO A 31 -11.59 -38.93 12.99
CA PRO A 31 -12.01 -37.80 12.16
C PRO A 31 -12.12 -36.51 12.98
N LEU A 32 -11.69 -35.38 12.39
CA LEU A 32 -11.67 -34.05 13.02
C LEU A 32 -12.89 -33.22 12.61
N THR A 33 -14.08 -33.81 12.72
CA THR A 33 -15.36 -33.27 12.24
C THR A 33 -16.41 -33.19 13.36
N ARG A 34 -17.38 -32.27 13.23
CA ARG A 34 -18.55 -32.16 14.13
C ARG A 34 -19.47 -33.38 14.03
N LEU A 35 -19.42 -34.18 12.96
CA LEU A 35 -20.17 -35.44 12.87
C LEU A 35 -19.72 -36.47 13.91
N GLY A 36 -18.48 -36.37 14.41
CA GLY A 36 -17.88 -37.31 15.35
C GLY A 36 -17.54 -38.69 14.76
N THR A 37 -18.09 -39.03 13.59
CA THR A 37 -17.80 -40.26 12.85
C THR A 37 -17.43 -39.98 11.40
N GLY A 38 -16.76 -40.94 10.74
CA GLY A 38 -16.33 -40.78 9.36
C GLY A 38 -15.88 -42.08 8.70
N PRO A 39 -15.92 -42.19 7.36
CA PRO A 39 -15.53 -43.42 6.67
C PRO A 39 -14.01 -43.69 6.78
N PRO A 40 -13.60 -44.96 6.64
CA PRO A 40 -12.21 -45.38 6.76
C PRO A 40 -11.36 -44.97 5.54
N LEU A 41 -10.14 -44.52 5.82
CA LEU A 41 -9.12 -44.19 4.84
C LEU A 41 -7.76 -44.75 5.27
N VAL A 42 -7.04 -45.38 4.35
CA VAL A 42 -5.65 -45.79 4.56
C VAL A 42 -4.74 -44.90 3.73
N LEU A 43 -3.71 -44.35 4.37
CA LEU A 43 -2.71 -43.49 3.76
C LEU A 43 -1.35 -44.21 3.78
N LEU A 44 -0.75 -44.42 2.62
CA LEU A 44 0.55 -45.04 2.47
C LEU A 44 1.61 -43.98 2.14
N VAL A 45 2.63 -43.88 2.98
CA VAL A 45 3.70 -42.88 2.86
C VAL A 45 5.08 -43.55 2.91
N PRO A 46 6.09 -43.01 2.21
CA PRO A 46 7.45 -43.53 2.27
C PRO A 46 8.18 -43.03 3.53
N PRO A 47 9.18 -43.77 4.06
CA PRO A 47 9.84 -43.45 5.32
C PRO A 47 10.67 -42.16 5.29
N GLU A 48 11.12 -41.71 4.12
CA GLU A 48 11.92 -40.50 3.94
C GLU A 48 11.10 -39.20 3.97
N LEU A 49 9.78 -39.27 4.02
CA LEU A 49 8.92 -38.10 3.90
C LEU A 49 8.82 -37.34 5.24
N ASP A 50 9.19 -36.06 5.24
CA ASP A 50 8.88 -35.18 6.38
C ASP A 50 7.39 -34.87 6.38
N LEU A 51 6.69 -35.31 7.43
CA LEU A 51 5.25 -35.17 7.63
C LEU A 51 4.91 -34.21 8.77
N LYS A 52 5.86 -33.36 9.18
CA LYS A 52 5.62 -32.28 10.13
C LYS A 52 4.85 -31.14 9.48
N ASN A 53 4.24 -30.30 10.31
CA ASN A 53 3.68 -29.03 9.88
C ASN A 53 4.78 -28.16 9.24
N SER A 54 4.42 -27.50 8.13
CA SER A 54 5.32 -26.64 7.38
C SER A 54 4.99 -25.18 7.65
N ALA A 55 5.97 -24.37 8.01
CA ALA A 55 5.75 -22.91 8.12
C ALA A 55 5.56 -22.23 6.74
N LYS A 56 5.77 -22.96 5.63
CA LYS A 56 5.66 -22.43 4.27
C LYS A 56 4.22 -22.36 3.75
N THR A 57 3.29 -23.08 4.37
CA THR A 57 1.90 -23.19 3.91
C THR A 57 0.97 -23.52 5.08
N LEU A 58 -0.30 -23.14 4.95
CA LEU A 58 -1.36 -23.53 5.89
C LEU A 58 -1.96 -24.89 5.58
N ASP A 59 -1.56 -25.54 4.47
CA ASP A 59 -2.02 -26.88 4.15
C ASP A 59 -1.38 -27.88 5.14
N PRO A 60 -2.18 -28.63 5.92
CA PRO A 60 -1.64 -29.51 6.94
C PRO A 60 -1.09 -30.81 6.34
N PRO A 61 -0.28 -31.58 7.10
CA PRO A 61 0.18 -32.89 6.69
C PRO A 61 -0.99 -33.81 6.29
N PRO A 62 -0.77 -34.74 5.35
CA PRO A 62 -1.82 -35.61 4.82
C PRO A 62 -2.71 -36.29 5.86
N LEU A 63 -2.15 -36.79 6.97
CA LEU A 63 -2.92 -37.42 8.06
C LEU A 63 -3.98 -36.47 8.63
N GLN A 64 -3.57 -35.25 9.00
CA GLN A 64 -4.47 -34.23 9.53
C GLN A 64 -5.43 -33.72 8.46
N LYS A 65 -4.95 -33.50 7.22
CA LYS A 65 -5.76 -33.00 6.11
C LYS A 65 -6.97 -33.88 5.83
N TRP A 66 -6.77 -35.20 5.74
CA TRP A 66 -7.88 -36.14 5.50
C TRP A 66 -8.76 -36.36 6.73
N ALA A 67 -8.21 -36.23 7.94
CA ALA A 67 -9.04 -36.25 9.15
C ALA A 67 -9.95 -35.02 9.24
N GLU A 68 -9.47 -33.84 8.85
CA GLU A 68 -10.27 -32.61 8.73
C GLU A 68 -11.33 -32.70 7.63
N GLU A 69 -11.12 -33.49 6.57
CA GLU A 69 -12.16 -33.84 5.60
C GLU A 69 -13.25 -34.77 6.18
N GLY A 70 -13.07 -35.26 7.41
CA GLY A 70 -14.01 -36.12 8.11
C GLY A 70 -13.75 -37.61 7.92
N TYR A 71 -12.55 -38.04 7.52
CA TYR A 71 -12.20 -39.46 7.45
C TYR A 71 -11.57 -39.96 8.75
N ALA A 72 -11.81 -41.23 9.10
CA ALA A 72 -10.98 -41.96 10.05
C ALA A 72 -9.76 -42.51 9.30
N VAL A 73 -8.55 -42.07 9.66
CA VAL A 73 -7.35 -42.30 8.83
C VAL A 73 -6.36 -43.22 9.54
N ALA A 74 -5.92 -44.29 8.86
CA ALA A 74 -4.74 -45.06 9.22
C ALA A 74 -3.57 -44.73 8.28
N GLN A 75 -2.50 -44.13 8.81
CA GLN A 75 -1.28 -43.89 8.05
C GLN A 75 -0.29 -45.03 8.29
N ILE A 76 0.17 -45.65 7.20
CA ILE A 76 1.22 -46.68 7.19
C ILE A 76 2.47 -46.09 6.54
N THR A 77 3.58 -46.09 7.29
CA THR A 77 4.90 -45.80 6.73
C THR A 77 5.47 -47.08 6.13
N VAL A 78 5.69 -47.09 4.81
CA VAL A 78 6.00 -48.30 4.05
C VAL A 78 7.44 -48.29 3.54
N SER A 79 8.30 -49.08 4.17
CA SER A 79 9.74 -49.18 3.81
C SER A 79 10.04 -50.21 2.71
N GLY A 80 9.08 -51.07 2.35
CA GLY A 80 9.24 -52.14 1.36
C GLY A 80 7.98 -53.01 1.24
N ALA A 81 7.92 -53.89 0.23
CA ALA A 81 6.76 -54.77 0.03
C ALA A 81 6.69 -55.92 1.07
N SER A 82 7.83 -56.30 1.66
CA SER A 82 7.88 -57.32 2.71
C SER A 82 7.13 -56.84 3.96
N GLY A 83 6.13 -57.61 4.41
CA GLY A 83 5.31 -57.28 5.58
C GLY A 83 4.15 -56.31 5.31
N PHE A 84 4.06 -55.70 4.11
CA PHE A 84 2.99 -54.77 3.77
C PHE A 84 1.60 -55.39 3.93
N HIS A 85 1.45 -56.66 3.54
CA HIS A 85 0.18 -57.38 3.69
C HIS A 85 -0.32 -57.37 5.14
N GLN A 86 0.54 -57.76 6.09
CA GLN A 86 0.19 -57.80 7.51
C GLN A 86 -0.05 -56.39 8.08
N GLN A 87 0.74 -55.40 7.65
CA GLN A 87 0.54 -54.00 8.07
C GLN A 87 -0.82 -53.46 7.63
N LEU A 88 -1.21 -53.77 6.39
CA LEU A 88 -2.51 -53.40 5.84
C LEU A 88 -3.66 -54.10 6.58
N GLU A 89 -3.54 -55.40 6.86
CA GLU A 89 -4.52 -56.13 7.67
C GLU A 89 -4.72 -55.51 9.06
N VAL A 90 -3.62 -55.18 9.75
CA VAL A 90 -3.67 -54.52 11.06
C VAL A 90 -4.36 -53.16 10.97
N ALA A 91 -3.98 -52.32 9.99
CA ALA A 91 -4.60 -51.01 9.81
C ALA A 91 -6.11 -51.10 9.52
N LEU A 92 -6.52 -52.06 8.69
CA LEU A 92 -7.93 -52.30 8.36
C LEU A 92 -8.72 -52.82 9.57
N GLN A 93 -8.14 -53.72 10.36
CA GLN A 93 -8.76 -54.23 11.58
C GLN A 93 -8.99 -53.10 12.60
N GLU A 94 -7.98 -52.27 12.82
CA GLU A 94 -8.03 -51.18 13.81
C GLU A 94 -8.99 -50.07 13.39
N LEU A 95 -9.05 -49.73 12.09
CA LEU A 95 -10.09 -48.85 11.56
C LEU A 95 -11.49 -49.44 11.79
N ASN A 96 -11.64 -50.77 11.65
CA ASN A 96 -12.91 -51.44 11.91
C ASN A 96 -13.25 -51.49 13.42
N GLU A 97 -12.28 -51.46 14.32
CA GLU A 97 -12.52 -51.44 15.77
C GLU A 97 -12.73 -50.02 16.33
N LEU A 98 -12.31 -48.99 15.60
CA LEU A 98 -12.47 -47.58 15.96
C LEU A 98 -13.97 -47.19 15.99
N LYS A 99 -14.43 -46.63 17.11
CA LYS A 99 -15.83 -46.25 17.31
C LYS A 99 -16.27 -45.10 16.41
N GLU A 100 -15.34 -44.20 16.12
CA GLU A 100 -15.49 -43.03 15.27
C GLU A 100 -15.42 -43.38 13.77
N CYS A 101 -15.20 -44.66 13.41
CA CYS A 101 -15.17 -45.10 12.03
C CYS A 101 -16.54 -45.62 11.57
N GLU A 102 -17.11 -44.98 10.54
CA GLU A 102 -18.39 -45.35 9.95
C GLU A 102 -18.21 -46.34 8.79
N LYS A 103 -18.85 -47.50 8.89
CA LYS A 103 -18.59 -48.66 8.02
C LYS A 103 -19.60 -48.72 6.89
N ILE A 104 -19.50 -47.79 5.93
CA ILE A 104 -20.51 -47.63 4.86
C ILE A 104 -20.17 -48.50 3.64
N ASN A 105 -19.25 -48.06 2.77
CA ASN A 105 -19.01 -48.67 1.45
C ASN A 105 -17.54 -49.07 1.20
N GLY A 106 -16.82 -49.43 2.27
CA GLY A 106 -15.43 -49.87 2.21
C GLY A 106 -14.41 -48.74 2.41
N VAL A 107 -13.16 -49.02 2.09
CA VAL A 107 -11.98 -48.26 2.51
C VAL A 107 -11.30 -47.62 1.30
N GLY A 108 -11.02 -46.32 1.42
CA GLY A 108 -10.18 -45.62 0.46
C GLY A 108 -8.70 -45.88 0.72
N LEU A 109 -7.89 -46.04 -0.32
CA LEU A 109 -6.44 -46.14 -0.21
C LEU A 109 -5.77 -44.99 -0.94
N ILE A 110 -4.86 -44.27 -0.29
CA ILE A 110 -4.08 -43.19 -0.91
C ILE A 110 -2.59 -43.50 -0.75
N ALA A 111 -1.85 -43.51 -1.86
CA ALA A 111 -0.42 -43.76 -1.88
C ALA A 111 0.36 -42.54 -2.38
N ILE A 112 1.34 -42.09 -1.60
CA ILE A 112 2.16 -40.92 -1.91
C ILE A 112 3.55 -41.36 -2.34
N ASN A 113 3.83 -41.22 -3.64
CA ASN A 113 5.11 -41.47 -4.30
C ASN A 113 5.84 -42.75 -3.84
N LEU A 114 5.11 -43.86 -3.73
CA LEU A 114 5.66 -45.15 -3.34
C LEU A 114 6.23 -45.91 -4.54
N SER A 115 7.51 -46.28 -4.47
CA SER A 115 8.20 -47.07 -5.50
C SER A 115 7.66 -48.50 -5.59
N ILE A 116 7.20 -49.07 -4.48
CA ILE A 116 6.72 -50.46 -4.39
C ILE A 116 5.29 -50.68 -4.91
N LEU A 117 4.64 -49.65 -5.46
CA LEU A 117 3.25 -49.75 -5.95
C LEU A 117 3.01 -50.94 -6.89
N PRO A 118 3.91 -51.27 -7.84
CA PRO A 118 3.74 -52.46 -8.68
C PRO A 118 3.69 -53.77 -7.87
N GLU A 119 4.53 -53.89 -6.84
CA GLU A 119 4.71 -55.09 -6.03
C GLU A 119 3.51 -55.37 -5.11
N ILE A 120 2.78 -54.33 -4.69
CA ILE A 120 1.64 -54.45 -3.79
C ILE A 120 0.29 -54.57 -4.52
N SER A 121 0.27 -54.53 -5.85
CA SER A 121 -0.97 -54.53 -6.65
C SER A 121 -1.86 -55.76 -6.36
N SER A 122 -1.26 -56.94 -6.24
CA SER A 122 -1.97 -58.19 -5.91
C SER A 122 -2.53 -58.20 -4.49
N ILE A 123 -1.84 -57.55 -3.55
CA ILE A 123 -2.27 -57.40 -2.16
C ILE A 123 -3.48 -56.46 -2.10
N VAL A 124 -3.47 -55.35 -2.85
CA VAL A 124 -4.63 -54.44 -2.93
C VAL A 124 -5.85 -55.15 -3.52
N ASP A 125 -5.65 -55.95 -4.58
CA ASP A 125 -6.73 -56.71 -5.22
C ASP A 125 -7.29 -57.83 -4.34
N SER A 126 -6.49 -58.42 -3.45
CA SER A 126 -6.93 -59.49 -2.55
C SER A 126 -7.86 -59.01 -1.44
N HIS A 127 -7.85 -57.71 -1.12
CA HIS A 127 -8.70 -57.14 -0.07
C HIS A 127 -10.04 -56.64 -0.65
N SER A 128 -11.13 -57.33 -0.28
CA SER A 128 -12.48 -56.92 -0.66
C SER A 128 -12.90 -55.58 -0.03
N ALA A 129 -12.33 -55.23 1.13
CA ALA A 129 -12.63 -53.99 1.85
C ALA A 129 -12.13 -52.73 1.13
N ILE A 130 -11.11 -52.83 0.26
CA ILE A 130 -10.59 -51.67 -0.47
C ILE A 130 -11.50 -51.38 -1.66
N SER A 131 -12.06 -50.16 -1.69
CA SER A 131 -13.02 -49.73 -2.71
C SER A 131 -12.38 -48.93 -3.84
N ALA A 132 -11.30 -48.21 -3.55
CA ALA A 132 -10.62 -47.38 -4.53
C ALA A 132 -9.17 -47.08 -4.12
N ILE A 133 -8.32 -46.76 -5.10
CA ILE A 133 -6.96 -46.29 -4.85
C ILE A 133 -6.70 -44.93 -5.52
N ILE A 134 -5.98 -44.05 -4.82
CA ILE A 134 -5.45 -42.80 -5.36
C ILE A 134 -3.94 -42.84 -5.26
N THR A 135 -3.24 -42.51 -6.34
CA THR A 135 -1.77 -42.43 -6.32
C THR A 135 -1.30 -41.03 -6.69
N HIS A 136 -0.33 -40.53 -5.93
CA HIS A 136 0.45 -39.34 -6.26
C HIS A 136 1.87 -39.77 -6.61
N GLY A 137 2.43 -39.28 -7.72
CA GLY A 137 3.81 -39.59 -8.12
C GLY A 137 3.90 -40.39 -9.43
N MET A 138 5.10 -40.91 -9.73
CA MET A 138 5.40 -41.51 -11.03
C MET A 138 5.04 -43.00 -11.13
N SER A 139 5.06 -43.71 -10.01
CA SER A 139 4.82 -45.16 -9.97
C SER A 139 3.37 -45.52 -10.32
N ALA A 140 3.21 -46.57 -11.13
CA ALA A 140 1.91 -47.14 -11.46
C ALA A 140 1.54 -48.28 -10.51
N VAL A 141 0.25 -48.51 -10.32
CA VAL A 141 -0.33 -49.68 -9.63
C VAL A 141 -1.24 -50.39 -10.63
N ASP A 142 -1.08 -51.69 -10.79
CA ASP A 142 -1.86 -52.49 -11.75
C ASP A 142 -2.95 -53.27 -10.99
N THR A 143 -4.01 -52.54 -10.61
CA THR A 143 -5.11 -53.06 -9.80
C THR A 143 -6.41 -53.08 -10.58
N LYS A 144 -7.29 -54.03 -10.24
CA LYS A 144 -8.67 -54.09 -10.74
C LYS A 144 -9.61 -53.12 -10.04
N LYS A 145 -9.17 -52.51 -8.93
CA LYS A 145 -9.93 -51.51 -8.19
C LYS A 145 -10.01 -50.21 -9.01
N PRO A 146 -11.10 -49.42 -8.87
CA PRO A 146 -11.13 -48.04 -9.35
C PRO A 146 -9.88 -47.28 -8.90
N GLN A 147 -9.23 -46.57 -9.84
CA GLN A 147 -8.02 -45.82 -9.54
C GLN A 147 -7.99 -44.39 -10.10
N LEU A 148 -7.43 -43.48 -9.32
CA LEU A 148 -7.13 -42.10 -9.72
C LEU A 148 -5.62 -41.85 -9.60
N ARG A 149 -5.00 -41.36 -10.68
CA ARG A 149 -3.55 -41.13 -10.72
C ARG A 149 -3.24 -39.65 -10.91
N HIS A 150 -2.39 -39.10 -10.04
CA HIS A 150 -1.87 -37.74 -10.13
C HIS A 150 -0.38 -37.79 -10.46
N ILE A 151 -0.06 -37.52 -11.73
CA ILE A 151 1.28 -37.72 -12.29
C ILE A 151 1.99 -36.35 -12.45
N PRO A 152 3.16 -36.14 -11.82
CA PRO A 152 4.00 -34.97 -12.09
C PRO A 152 4.57 -35.01 -13.52
N SER A 153 4.72 -33.86 -14.18
CA SER A 153 5.31 -33.78 -15.52
C SER A 153 6.23 -32.56 -15.67
N ALA A 154 7.40 -32.78 -16.28
CA ALA A 154 8.36 -31.73 -16.63
C ALA A 154 8.02 -30.99 -17.94
N ALA A 155 6.96 -31.38 -18.66
CA ALA A 155 6.56 -30.81 -19.95
C ALA A 155 5.15 -30.18 -19.87
N PRO A 156 4.76 -29.31 -20.83
CA PRO A 156 3.38 -28.84 -20.94
C PRO A 156 2.43 -30.04 -21.00
N ALA A 157 1.31 -29.97 -20.26
CA ALA A 157 0.41 -31.09 -20.00
C ALA A 157 0.22 -31.99 -21.24
N ALA A 158 0.66 -33.25 -21.14
CA ALA A 158 0.42 -34.24 -22.19
C ALA A 158 -1.10 -34.36 -22.45
N THR A 159 -1.47 -34.61 -23.70
CA THR A 159 -2.86 -34.83 -24.12
C THR A 159 -3.55 -35.80 -23.14
N PRO A 160 -4.77 -35.49 -22.64
CA PRO A 160 -5.46 -36.37 -21.72
C PRO A 160 -5.52 -37.78 -22.30
N ALA A 161 -5.05 -38.77 -21.53
CA ALA A 161 -5.19 -40.16 -21.90
C ALA A 161 -6.68 -40.49 -22.04
N LYS A 162 -7.05 -41.33 -23.00
CA LYS A 162 -8.42 -41.86 -23.07
C LYS A 162 -8.68 -42.64 -21.79
N ASP A 163 -9.50 -42.09 -20.91
CA ASP A 163 -9.94 -42.75 -19.68
C ASP A 163 -10.63 -44.08 -20.04
N VAL A 164 -10.18 -45.16 -19.41
CA VAL A 164 -10.89 -46.44 -19.39
C VAL A 164 -11.58 -46.50 -18.04
N ALA A 165 -12.91 -46.38 -18.01
CA ALA A 165 -13.66 -46.48 -16.77
C ALA A 165 -13.33 -47.82 -16.07
N PRO A 166 -13.08 -47.83 -14.74
CA PRO A 166 -13.24 -46.73 -13.77
C PRO A 166 -11.92 -46.02 -13.39
N SER A 167 -10.91 -46.03 -14.26
CA SER A 167 -9.58 -45.43 -13.99
C SER A 167 -9.44 -44.04 -14.64
N ARG A 168 -8.88 -43.07 -13.91
CA ARG A 168 -8.59 -41.71 -14.41
C ARG A 168 -7.15 -41.29 -14.12
N THR A 169 -6.54 -40.56 -15.04
CA THR A 169 -5.17 -40.04 -14.88
C THR A 169 -5.09 -38.55 -15.19
N PHE A 170 -4.51 -37.78 -14.27
CA PHE A 170 -4.26 -36.35 -14.43
C PHE A 170 -2.76 -36.06 -14.40
N PHE A 171 -2.31 -35.23 -15.33
CA PHE A 171 -0.94 -34.74 -15.42
C PHE A 171 -0.86 -33.30 -14.91
N TYR A 172 0.18 -33.02 -14.13
CA TYR A 172 0.46 -31.71 -13.57
C TYR A 172 1.76 -31.18 -14.17
N ALA A 173 1.67 -30.14 -14.99
CA ALA A 173 2.83 -29.57 -15.66
C ALA A 173 3.69 -28.77 -14.66
N ASN A 174 5.01 -28.85 -14.85
CA ASN A 174 6.01 -28.16 -14.02
C ASN A 174 5.94 -28.52 -12.54
N THR A 175 5.55 -29.76 -12.21
CA THR A 175 5.51 -30.26 -10.82
C THR A 175 6.43 -31.45 -10.63
N GLU A 176 6.97 -31.60 -9.43
CA GLU A 176 7.82 -32.71 -8.99
C GLU A 176 7.00 -33.76 -8.18
N PRO A 177 7.50 -34.99 -7.94
CA PRO A 177 6.70 -36.08 -7.35
C PRO A 177 6.05 -35.83 -5.99
N PHE A 178 6.59 -34.94 -5.17
CA PHE A 178 6.06 -34.60 -3.86
C PHE A 178 5.32 -33.25 -3.84
N PHE A 179 4.80 -32.78 -4.98
CA PHE A 179 4.13 -31.47 -5.08
C PHE A 179 2.93 -31.27 -4.15
N THR A 180 2.36 -32.36 -3.62
CA THR A 180 1.23 -32.35 -2.69
C THR A 180 1.63 -32.38 -1.21
N ILE A 181 2.93 -32.44 -0.88
CA ILE A 181 3.40 -32.59 0.50
C ILE A 181 3.89 -31.26 1.08
N PRO A 182 3.16 -30.66 2.04
CA PRO A 182 3.45 -29.31 2.57
C PRO A 182 4.87 -29.03 3.06
N ALA A 183 5.51 -30.02 3.72
CA ALA A 183 6.86 -29.87 4.26
C ALA A 183 7.95 -30.11 3.21
N HIS A 184 7.62 -30.73 2.08
CA HIS A 184 8.60 -31.05 1.05
C HIS A 184 8.98 -29.80 0.25
N LYS A 185 10.24 -29.75 -0.23
CA LYS A 185 10.75 -28.64 -1.05
C LYS A 185 10.00 -28.48 -2.40
N ASP A 186 9.36 -29.55 -2.85
CA ASP A 186 8.66 -29.64 -4.13
C ASP A 186 7.21 -29.14 -4.06
N PHE A 187 6.71 -28.79 -2.87
CA PHE A 187 5.32 -28.41 -2.65
C PHE A 187 4.88 -27.25 -3.55
N GLN A 188 3.71 -27.40 -4.18
CA GLN A 188 3.08 -26.36 -4.97
C GLN A 188 1.57 -26.29 -4.65
N SER A 189 1.13 -25.16 -4.08
CA SER A 189 -0.22 -25.02 -3.52
C SER A 189 -1.33 -25.20 -4.55
N ALA A 190 -1.23 -24.55 -5.70
CA ALA A 190 -2.27 -24.60 -6.74
C ALA A 190 -2.51 -26.02 -7.31
N PRO A 191 -1.49 -26.74 -7.82
CA PRO A 191 -1.70 -28.10 -8.29
C PRO A 191 -2.07 -29.06 -7.15
N ALA A 192 -1.55 -28.87 -5.93
CA ALA A 192 -1.94 -29.66 -4.76
C ALA A 192 -3.45 -29.51 -4.46
N ALA A 193 -3.97 -28.29 -4.44
CA ALA A 193 -5.39 -28.01 -4.23
C ALA A 193 -6.27 -28.65 -5.31
N VAL A 194 -5.91 -28.51 -6.60
CA VAL A 194 -6.65 -29.12 -7.70
C VAL A 194 -6.63 -30.65 -7.63
N SER A 195 -5.48 -31.25 -7.28
CA SER A 195 -5.36 -32.70 -7.10
C SER A 195 -6.23 -33.21 -5.95
N HIS A 196 -6.32 -32.44 -4.86
CA HIS A 196 -7.14 -32.76 -3.69
C HIS A 196 -8.63 -32.75 -4.02
N THR A 197 -9.12 -31.71 -4.70
CA THR A 197 -10.52 -31.65 -5.18
C THR A 197 -10.87 -32.83 -6.09
N ARG A 198 -9.96 -33.20 -7.02
CA ARG A 198 -10.13 -34.38 -7.88
C ARG A 198 -10.17 -35.68 -7.08
N SER A 199 -9.31 -35.80 -6.06
CA SER A 199 -9.30 -36.95 -5.14
C SER A 199 -10.61 -37.08 -4.37
N LEU A 200 -11.17 -36.00 -3.84
CA LEU A 200 -12.46 -36.00 -3.14
C LEU A 200 -13.61 -36.40 -4.08
N SER A 201 -13.68 -35.80 -5.27
CA SER A 201 -14.71 -36.12 -6.27
C SER A 201 -14.69 -37.56 -6.74
N PHE A 202 -13.51 -38.18 -6.76
CA PHE A 202 -13.33 -39.57 -7.12
C PHE A 202 -13.66 -40.51 -5.95
N LEU A 203 -13.17 -40.20 -4.74
CA LEU A 203 -13.21 -41.11 -3.61
C LEU A 203 -14.58 -41.14 -2.92
N LYS A 204 -15.18 -39.98 -2.63
CA LYS A 204 -16.42 -39.88 -1.84
C LYS A 204 -17.53 -40.80 -2.36
N PRO A 205 -17.84 -40.86 -3.68
CA PRO A 205 -18.86 -41.76 -4.20
C PRO A 205 -18.55 -43.26 -4.02
N LEU A 206 -17.27 -43.63 -3.95
CA LEU A 206 -16.83 -45.03 -3.89
C LEU A 206 -16.79 -45.56 -2.45
N VAL A 207 -16.58 -44.69 -1.47
CA VAL A 207 -16.55 -45.05 -0.03
C VAL A 207 -17.79 -44.60 0.74
N GLY A 208 -18.71 -43.91 0.08
CA GLY A 208 -20.02 -43.51 0.65
C GLY A 208 -19.98 -42.22 1.46
N GLY A 209 -18.98 -41.34 1.26
CA GLY A 209 -18.85 -40.07 1.97
C GLY A 209 -17.42 -39.73 2.38
N PRO A 210 -17.23 -38.82 3.35
CA PRO A 210 -18.29 -38.07 4.06
C PRO A 210 -18.88 -36.95 3.18
N TYR A 211 -20.17 -36.70 3.36
CA TYR A 211 -20.90 -35.62 2.68
C TYR A 211 -21.34 -34.57 3.69
N PHE A 212 -21.19 -33.31 3.29
CA PHE A 212 -21.57 -32.16 4.10
C PHE A 212 -22.41 -31.22 3.24
N ASP A 213 -23.39 -30.57 3.88
CA ASP A 213 -24.16 -29.51 3.24
C ASP A 213 -23.31 -28.24 3.21
N LEU A 214 -22.59 -28.04 2.10
CA LEU A 214 -21.66 -26.92 1.93
C LEU A 214 -22.40 -25.57 1.92
N GLU A 215 -23.65 -25.54 1.47
CA GLU A 215 -24.46 -24.32 1.49
C GLU A 215 -24.84 -23.96 2.92
N ALA A 216 -25.32 -24.93 3.71
CA ALA A 216 -25.65 -24.69 5.11
C ALA A 216 -24.42 -24.23 5.92
N ILE A 217 -23.23 -24.77 5.62
CA ILE A 217 -21.97 -24.33 6.25
C ILE A 217 -21.66 -22.87 5.90
N TRP A 218 -21.82 -22.50 4.62
CA TRP A 218 -21.57 -21.13 4.18
C TRP A 218 -22.61 -20.13 4.71
N GLU A 219 -23.88 -20.52 4.75
CA GLU A 219 -24.96 -19.73 5.34
C GLU A 219 -24.78 -19.56 6.85
N GLU A 220 -24.28 -20.60 7.56
CA GLU A 220 -23.91 -20.47 8.96
C GLU A 220 -22.81 -19.41 9.16
N HIS A 221 -21.76 -19.45 8.34
CA HIS A 221 -20.64 -18.52 8.42
C HIS A 221 -21.09 -17.07 8.18
N THR A 222 -21.77 -16.81 7.06
CA THR A 222 -22.24 -15.46 6.68
C THR A 222 -23.27 -14.91 7.67
N ARG A 223 -24.13 -15.77 8.24
CA ARG A 223 -25.04 -15.39 9.32
C ARG A 223 -24.30 -14.89 10.56
N PHE A 224 -23.16 -15.49 10.92
CA PHE A 224 -22.34 -14.99 12.04
C PHE A 224 -21.62 -13.69 11.71
N GLU A 225 -21.11 -13.52 10.49
CA GLU A 225 -20.42 -12.29 10.07
C GLU A 225 -21.33 -11.07 9.95
N PHE A 226 -22.46 -11.22 9.25
CA PHE A 226 -23.32 -10.11 8.86
C PHE A 226 -24.59 -10.00 9.71
N GLY A 227 -25.16 -11.13 10.14
CA GLY A 227 -26.39 -11.18 10.91
C GLY A 227 -26.16 -10.99 12.42
N GLU A 228 -25.50 -11.94 13.06
CA GLU A 228 -25.21 -11.90 14.49
C GLU A 228 -24.03 -10.99 14.85
N ARG A 229 -23.13 -10.72 13.90
CA ARG A 229 -21.88 -9.97 14.09
C ARG A 229 -21.03 -10.55 15.24
N ALA A 230 -20.80 -11.87 15.22
CA ALA A 230 -20.20 -12.63 16.31
C ALA A 230 -18.84 -13.26 15.92
N VAL A 231 -17.74 -12.60 16.27
CA VAL A 231 -16.36 -12.99 15.88
C VAL A 231 -16.02 -14.43 16.27
N GLU A 232 -16.27 -14.84 17.51
CA GLU A 232 -15.85 -16.18 17.98
C GLU A 232 -16.69 -17.29 17.35
N LYS A 233 -17.97 -17.03 17.06
CA LYS A 233 -18.82 -17.97 16.31
C LYS A 233 -18.37 -18.10 14.86
N THR A 234 -18.06 -16.99 14.19
CA THR A 234 -17.45 -16.99 12.84
C THR A 234 -16.19 -17.84 12.84
N MET A 235 -15.25 -17.59 13.76
CA MET A 235 -14.01 -18.37 13.87
C MET A 235 -14.26 -19.85 14.21
N GLY A 236 -15.38 -20.19 14.84
CA GLY A 236 -15.80 -21.57 15.14
C GLY A 236 -16.24 -22.38 13.93
N THR A 237 -16.58 -21.72 12.82
CA THR A 237 -16.91 -22.37 11.54
C THR A 237 -15.69 -22.65 10.65
N MET A 238 -14.50 -22.19 11.07
CA MET A 238 -13.27 -22.30 10.30
C MET A 238 -12.32 -23.35 10.88
N VAL A 239 -11.42 -23.89 10.05
CA VAL A 239 -10.40 -24.87 10.44
C VAL A 239 -9.35 -24.29 11.41
N GLN A 240 -8.37 -25.11 11.79
CA GLN A 240 -7.31 -24.72 12.72
C GLN A 240 -6.36 -23.67 12.13
N GLU A 241 -6.09 -23.72 10.82
CA GLU A 241 -5.23 -22.77 10.12
C GLU A 241 -6.00 -22.12 8.95
N PRO A 242 -6.97 -21.23 9.23
CA PRO A 242 -7.81 -20.63 8.20
C PRO A 242 -7.18 -19.37 7.60
N TYR A 243 -7.66 -18.93 6.44
CA TYR A 243 -7.37 -17.60 5.95
C TYR A 243 -8.47 -16.97 5.09
N VAL A 244 -8.53 -15.64 5.08
CA VAL A 244 -9.41 -14.87 4.19
C VAL A 244 -8.54 -13.87 3.44
N ASN A 245 -8.74 -13.77 2.12
CA ASN A 245 -8.08 -12.80 1.28
C ASN A 245 -9.10 -11.99 0.48
N HIS A 246 -9.15 -10.69 0.74
CA HIS A 246 -9.78 -9.70 -0.10
C HIS A 246 -8.77 -9.27 -1.18
N ILE A 247 -8.92 -9.79 -2.38
CA ILE A 247 -7.92 -9.67 -3.45
C ILE A 247 -7.64 -8.20 -3.85
N PRO A 248 -8.65 -7.32 -4.04
CA PRO A 248 -8.40 -5.98 -4.57
C PRO A 248 -7.66 -5.05 -3.61
N THR A 249 -7.85 -5.24 -2.30
CA THR A 249 -7.23 -4.39 -1.26
C THR A 249 -6.11 -5.11 -0.50
N MET A 250 -5.86 -6.39 -0.80
CA MET A 250 -4.92 -7.26 -0.09
C MET A 250 -5.15 -7.28 1.43
N THR A 251 -6.42 -7.17 1.85
CA THR A 251 -6.81 -7.25 3.27
C THR A 251 -7.28 -8.65 3.63
N GLY A 252 -7.34 -8.95 4.92
CA GLY A 252 -7.71 -10.27 5.43
C GLY A 252 -6.84 -10.72 6.60
N GLY A 253 -6.77 -12.03 6.81
CA GLY A 253 -6.00 -12.63 7.89
C GLY A 253 -5.62 -14.07 7.59
N VAL A 254 -4.46 -14.49 8.08
CA VAL A 254 -3.85 -15.81 7.87
C VAL A 254 -3.55 -16.43 9.23
N GLY A 255 -4.11 -17.60 9.50
CA GLY A 255 -4.10 -18.25 10.80
C GLY A 255 -5.13 -17.63 11.76
N ARG A 256 -5.52 -18.38 12.80
CA ARG A 256 -6.64 -17.99 13.67
C ARG A 256 -6.43 -16.66 14.37
N GLU A 257 -5.28 -16.43 14.98
CA GLU A 257 -5.03 -15.20 15.75
C GLU A 257 -5.17 -13.94 14.88
N ARG A 258 -4.51 -13.92 13.72
CA ARG A 258 -4.53 -12.77 12.81
C ARG A 258 -5.91 -12.58 12.19
N LEU A 259 -6.58 -13.68 11.84
CA LEU A 259 -7.93 -13.60 11.27
C LEU A 259 -8.97 -13.17 12.30
N THR A 260 -8.90 -13.64 13.55
CA THR A 260 -9.73 -13.15 14.66
C THR A 260 -9.56 -11.64 14.83
N ASN A 261 -8.31 -11.14 14.82
CA ASN A 261 -8.05 -9.71 14.93
C ASN A 261 -8.60 -8.93 13.71
N PHE A 262 -8.44 -9.47 12.52
CA PHE A 262 -9.02 -8.89 11.31
C PHE A 262 -10.54 -8.78 11.41
N TYR A 263 -11.24 -9.86 11.76
CA TYR A 263 -12.68 -9.84 11.94
C TYR A 263 -13.15 -8.85 13.01
N ARG A 264 -12.44 -8.81 14.14
CA ARG A 264 -12.80 -7.96 15.29
C ARG A 264 -12.60 -6.47 15.04
N TYR A 265 -11.52 -6.08 14.35
CA TYR A 265 -11.13 -4.67 14.27
C TYR A 265 -11.31 -4.05 12.89
N HIS A 266 -11.43 -4.88 11.85
CA HIS A 266 -11.41 -4.43 10.47
C HIS A 266 -12.63 -4.84 9.66
N PHE A 267 -13.34 -5.94 10.00
CA PHE A 267 -14.43 -6.45 9.15
C PHE A 267 -15.82 -6.38 9.79
N ILE A 268 -16.13 -7.28 10.74
CA ILE A 268 -17.50 -7.56 11.20
C ILE A 268 -18.22 -6.30 11.71
N PHE A 269 -17.51 -5.45 12.47
CA PHE A 269 -18.10 -4.24 13.06
C PHE A 269 -17.90 -2.97 12.22
N ASN A 270 -17.10 -3.03 11.15
CA ASN A 270 -16.83 -1.88 10.28
C ASN A 270 -17.85 -1.77 9.13
N ASN A 271 -18.66 -2.81 8.91
CA ASN A 271 -19.72 -2.78 7.92
C ASN A 271 -20.86 -1.82 8.36
N PRO A 272 -21.34 -0.94 7.45
CA PRO A 272 -22.52 -0.12 7.67
C PRO A 272 -23.74 -0.92 8.12
N ASP A 273 -24.69 -0.23 8.76
CA ASP A 273 -25.88 -0.90 9.30
C ASP A 273 -26.89 -1.25 8.19
N ASP A 274 -26.82 -0.56 7.04
CA ASP A 274 -27.62 -0.84 5.84
C ASP A 274 -26.95 -1.80 4.86
N THR A 275 -25.86 -2.46 5.26
CA THR A 275 -25.17 -3.46 4.43
C THR A 275 -26.11 -4.61 4.07
N ALA A 276 -26.18 -4.95 2.78
CA ALA A 276 -26.95 -6.06 2.25
C ALA A 276 -26.15 -6.86 1.21
N LEU A 277 -26.39 -8.16 1.18
CA LEU A 277 -25.81 -9.11 0.23
C LEU A 277 -26.94 -9.70 -0.60
N GLU A 278 -26.98 -9.38 -1.89
CA GLU A 278 -27.95 -9.95 -2.83
C GLU A 278 -27.26 -11.06 -3.64
N LEU A 279 -27.58 -12.32 -3.35
CA LEU A 279 -27.04 -13.46 -4.09
C LEU A 279 -27.61 -13.47 -5.52
N VAL A 280 -26.72 -13.45 -6.51
CA VAL A 280 -27.07 -13.51 -7.94
C VAL A 280 -26.95 -14.94 -8.46
N SER A 281 -25.84 -15.60 -8.15
CA SER A 281 -25.58 -16.97 -8.59
C SER A 281 -24.75 -17.72 -7.54
N ARG A 282 -24.93 -19.04 -7.49
CA ARG A 282 -24.17 -19.96 -6.64
C ARG A 282 -23.78 -21.22 -7.41
N THR A 283 -22.52 -21.61 -7.30
CA THR A 283 -22.01 -22.90 -7.78
C THR A 283 -21.42 -23.69 -6.63
N VAL A 284 -21.91 -24.92 -6.42
CA VAL A 284 -21.43 -25.81 -5.35
C VAL A 284 -20.58 -26.93 -5.95
N GLY A 285 -19.33 -27.01 -5.50
CA GLY A 285 -18.39 -28.08 -5.82
C GLY A 285 -18.37 -29.18 -4.76
N ILE A 286 -17.37 -30.09 -4.83
CA ILE A 286 -17.20 -31.15 -3.81
C ILE A 286 -16.62 -30.63 -2.49
N ASP A 287 -15.95 -29.47 -2.54
CA ASP A 287 -15.13 -28.87 -1.47
C ASP A 287 -15.20 -27.33 -1.46
N ARG A 288 -16.14 -26.72 -2.19
CA ARG A 288 -16.22 -25.26 -2.28
C ARG A 288 -17.59 -24.75 -2.70
N VAL A 289 -17.87 -23.50 -2.32
CA VAL A 289 -19.00 -22.70 -2.80
C VAL A 289 -18.42 -21.49 -3.54
N ILE A 290 -18.99 -21.17 -4.70
CA ILE A 290 -18.66 -19.96 -5.46
C ILE A 290 -19.92 -19.13 -5.57
N ASP A 291 -19.90 -17.95 -4.96
CA ASP A 291 -21.03 -17.02 -4.98
C ASP A 291 -20.69 -15.79 -5.82
N GLU A 292 -21.62 -15.38 -6.68
CA GLU A 292 -21.68 -14.04 -7.25
C GLU A 292 -22.80 -13.29 -6.56
N PHE A 293 -22.49 -12.12 -6.01
CA PHE A 293 -23.47 -11.33 -5.25
C PHE A 293 -23.23 -9.83 -5.39
N ILE A 294 -24.26 -9.03 -5.13
CA ILE A 294 -24.16 -7.57 -5.08
C ILE A 294 -24.06 -7.15 -3.62
N PHE A 295 -22.93 -6.54 -3.28
CA PHE A 295 -22.69 -5.94 -1.97
C PHE A 295 -23.16 -4.48 -1.97
N THR A 296 -24.19 -4.20 -1.19
CA THR A 296 -24.84 -2.88 -1.13
C THR A 296 -24.64 -2.25 0.23
N PHE A 297 -24.29 -0.96 0.28
CA PHE A 297 -24.14 -0.21 1.53
C PHE A 297 -24.15 1.31 1.29
N THR A 298 -24.34 2.08 2.35
CA THR A 298 -24.06 3.52 2.37
C THR A 298 -22.71 3.77 3.05
N HIS A 299 -21.81 4.52 2.40
CA HIS A 299 -20.47 4.79 2.92
C HIS A 299 -20.49 5.89 4.01
N ASP A 300 -21.04 5.55 5.17
CA ASP A 300 -21.27 6.42 6.34
C ASP A 300 -20.14 6.35 7.40
N ARG A 301 -19.28 5.35 7.31
CA ARG A 301 -18.13 5.10 8.18
C ARG A 301 -16.93 4.62 7.36
N ILE A 302 -15.76 4.56 7.98
CA ILE A 302 -14.57 3.98 7.34
C ILE A 302 -14.78 2.47 7.24
N ILE A 303 -14.68 1.93 6.03
CA ILE A 303 -14.73 0.49 5.73
C ILE A 303 -13.35 0.08 5.21
N ASP A 304 -12.39 -0.01 6.11
CA ASP A 304 -10.97 -0.11 5.76
C ASP A 304 -10.58 -1.40 5.03
N TRP A 305 -11.34 -2.49 5.18
CA TRP A 305 -11.14 -3.70 4.38
C TRP A 305 -11.53 -3.53 2.89
N LEU A 306 -12.50 -2.66 2.60
CA LEU A 306 -13.05 -2.42 1.25
C LEU A 306 -12.43 -1.16 0.59
N LEU A 307 -12.24 -0.11 1.39
CA LEU A 307 -11.77 1.22 0.99
C LEU A 307 -10.71 1.74 1.99
N PRO A 308 -9.50 1.15 2.02
CA PRO A 308 -8.47 1.52 2.98
C PRO A 308 -8.16 3.03 2.96
N GLY A 309 -8.27 3.69 4.12
CA GLY A 309 -7.92 5.10 4.28
C GLY A 309 -8.92 6.10 3.69
N VAL A 310 -10.05 5.66 3.15
CA VAL A 310 -11.07 6.56 2.59
C VAL A 310 -12.06 6.98 3.68
N PRO A 311 -12.22 8.28 3.99
CA PRO A 311 -13.22 8.75 4.94
C PRO A 311 -14.65 8.63 4.37
N PRO A 312 -15.69 8.65 5.23
CA PRO A 312 -17.09 8.55 4.80
C PRO A 312 -17.44 9.57 3.72
N THR A 313 -18.15 9.12 2.69
CA THR A 313 -18.60 9.98 1.59
C THR A 313 -20.11 10.20 1.60
N GLY A 314 -20.86 9.42 2.39
CA GLY A 314 -22.33 9.45 2.45
C GLY A 314 -23.02 8.92 1.18
N LYS A 315 -22.28 8.35 0.23
CA LYS A 315 -22.84 7.81 -1.01
C LYS A 315 -23.24 6.35 -0.85
N ARG A 316 -24.31 5.98 -1.54
CA ARG A 316 -24.73 4.58 -1.69
C ARG A 316 -23.89 3.89 -2.77
N CYS A 317 -23.50 2.65 -2.51
CA CYS A 317 -22.75 1.81 -3.41
C CYS A 317 -23.44 0.45 -3.58
N GLU A 318 -23.37 -0.09 -4.79
CA GLU A 318 -23.82 -1.42 -5.18
C GLU A 318 -22.70 -2.05 -6.03
N ILE A 319 -21.94 -2.96 -5.44
CA ILE A 319 -20.70 -3.46 -6.06
C ILE A 319 -20.85 -4.97 -6.31
N PRO A 320 -20.58 -5.46 -7.52
CA PRO A 320 -20.48 -6.89 -7.79
C PRO A 320 -19.28 -7.52 -7.10
N PHE A 321 -19.52 -8.64 -6.42
CA PHE A 321 -18.51 -9.46 -5.75
C PHE A 321 -18.55 -10.89 -6.28
N SER A 322 -17.38 -11.52 -6.28
CA SER A 322 -17.23 -12.97 -6.42
C SER A 322 -16.49 -13.50 -5.21
N SER A 323 -17.04 -14.52 -4.56
CA SER A 323 -16.39 -15.23 -3.46
C SER A 323 -16.13 -16.68 -3.86
N VAL A 324 -14.92 -17.17 -3.60
CA VAL A 324 -14.56 -18.59 -3.68
C VAL A 324 -14.26 -19.06 -2.27
N VAL A 325 -15.20 -19.80 -1.70
CA VAL A 325 -15.19 -20.32 -0.33
C VAL A 325 -14.81 -21.78 -0.37
N ASN A 326 -13.63 -22.12 0.12
CA ASN A 326 -13.15 -23.49 0.21
C ASN A 326 -13.44 -24.09 1.59
N ILE A 327 -14.04 -25.28 1.58
CA ILE A 327 -14.48 -26.00 2.75
C ILE A 327 -13.72 -27.32 2.81
N ARG A 328 -13.24 -27.66 4.01
CA ARG A 328 -12.61 -28.94 4.34
C ARG A 328 -13.50 -29.63 5.35
N GLY A 329 -14.09 -30.75 4.96
CA GLY A 329 -15.12 -31.43 5.75
C GLY A 329 -16.30 -30.51 6.07
N ASP A 330 -16.46 -30.19 7.35
CA ASP A 330 -17.54 -29.37 7.90
C ASP A 330 -17.13 -27.91 8.22
N ARG A 331 -15.97 -27.44 7.74
CA ARG A 331 -15.43 -26.12 8.09
C ARG A 331 -14.78 -25.39 6.93
N LEU A 332 -14.85 -24.06 6.97
CA LEU A 332 -14.14 -23.20 6.03
C LEU A 332 -12.64 -23.27 6.27
N TYR A 333 -11.89 -23.55 5.22
CA TYR A 333 -10.44 -23.43 5.22
C TYR A 333 -10.00 -22.06 4.72
N HIS A 334 -10.55 -21.61 3.58
CA HIS A 334 -10.21 -20.28 3.10
C HIS A 334 -11.24 -19.63 2.21
N GLU A 335 -11.10 -18.32 2.06
CA GLU A 335 -11.93 -17.49 1.19
C GLU A 335 -11.08 -16.59 0.31
N HIS A 336 -11.40 -16.55 -0.97
CA HIS A 336 -10.91 -15.55 -1.91
C HIS A 336 -12.07 -14.70 -2.38
N ILE A 337 -12.10 -13.44 -1.97
CA ILE A 337 -13.17 -12.50 -2.31
C ILE A 337 -12.59 -11.43 -3.23
N ALA A 338 -13.23 -11.22 -4.37
CA ALA A 338 -12.83 -10.28 -5.39
C ALA A 338 -13.98 -9.38 -5.80
N TRP A 339 -13.63 -8.15 -6.16
CA TRP A 339 -14.51 -7.14 -6.74
C TRP A 339 -13.66 -6.18 -7.59
N ASP A 340 -14.29 -5.32 -8.38
CA ASP A 340 -13.59 -4.27 -9.10
C ASP A 340 -13.47 -2.99 -8.25
N GLN A 341 -12.25 -2.65 -7.84
CA GLN A 341 -11.99 -1.45 -7.05
C GLN A 341 -12.29 -0.16 -7.84
N ALA A 342 -12.14 -0.18 -9.17
CA ALA A 342 -12.46 0.99 -10.00
C ALA A 342 -13.97 1.28 -9.96
N THR A 343 -14.80 0.23 -10.04
CA THR A 343 -16.25 0.31 -9.84
C THR A 343 -16.62 0.96 -8.51
N ALA A 344 -15.99 0.51 -7.41
CA ALA A 344 -16.22 1.08 -6.08
C ALA A 344 -15.89 2.58 -6.02
N LEU A 345 -14.68 2.95 -6.44
CA LEU A 345 -14.21 4.33 -6.44
C LEU A 345 -15.03 5.24 -7.37
N ARG A 346 -15.53 4.69 -8.50
CA ARG A 346 -16.39 5.42 -9.43
C ARG A 346 -17.72 5.81 -8.79
N GLN A 347 -18.37 4.88 -8.10
CA GLN A 347 -19.64 5.14 -7.39
C GLN A 347 -19.45 6.14 -6.24
N LEU A 348 -18.30 6.11 -5.57
CA LEU A 348 -17.94 7.09 -4.54
C LEU A 348 -17.56 8.47 -5.12
N GLY A 349 -17.38 8.58 -6.44
CA GLY A 349 -16.91 9.79 -7.10
C GLY A 349 -15.44 10.14 -6.79
N LEU A 350 -14.64 9.12 -6.46
CA LEU A 350 -13.21 9.23 -6.17
C LEU A 350 -12.34 8.84 -7.38
N LEU A 351 -12.92 8.20 -8.39
CA LEU A 351 -12.25 7.92 -9.67
C LEU A 351 -12.67 8.95 -10.74
N PRO A 352 -11.74 9.81 -11.22
CA PRO A 352 -12.01 10.75 -12.31
C PRO A 352 -12.51 10.04 -13.57
N GLU A 353 -13.37 10.73 -14.34
CA GLU A 353 -13.88 10.17 -15.59
C GLU A 353 -12.84 10.12 -16.70
N TYR A 354 -11.93 11.09 -16.69
CA TYR A 354 -10.85 11.21 -17.64
C TYR A 354 -9.54 11.29 -16.89
N LEU A 355 -8.55 10.56 -17.38
CA LEU A 355 -7.17 10.62 -16.89
C LEU A 355 -6.24 11.06 -18.02
N PRO A 356 -5.11 11.72 -17.72
CA PRO A 356 -4.12 12.08 -18.73
C PRO A 356 -3.62 10.85 -19.50
N PHE A 357 -3.47 11.01 -20.80
CA PHE A 357 -2.83 10.02 -21.68
C PHE A 357 -1.44 10.55 -22.09
N PRO A 358 -0.34 9.97 -21.58
CA PRO A 358 1.00 10.56 -21.73
C PRO A 358 1.70 10.22 -23.04
N TYR A 359 1.09 9.41 -23.90
CA TYR A 359 1.70 8.92 -25.13
C TYR A 359 1.16 9.65 -26.35
N GLN A 360 1.92 9.62 -27.45
CA GLN A 360 1.47 10.12 -28.74
C GLN A 360 0.25 9.34 -29.24
N VAL A 361 -0.62 10.04 -29.96
CA VAL A 361 -1.77 9.44 -30.67
C VAL A 361 -1.52 9.60 -32.17
N ASP A 362 -1.55 8.49 -32.91
CA ASP A 362 -1.22 8.45 -34.35
C ASP A 362 0.14 9.10 -34.70
N GLY A 363 1.13 8.92 -33.82
CA GLY A 363 2.48 9.48 -33.96
C GLY A 363 2.58 10.98 -33.76
N LYS A 364 1.56 11.61 -33.17
CA LYS A 364 1.51 13.06 -32.91
C LYS A 364 1.41 13.36 -31.43
N ASP A 365 2.14 14.39 -31.00
CA ASP A 365 1.98 15.05 -29.71
C ASP A 365 0.73 15.94 -29.71
N PRO A 366 0.16 16.25 -28.53
CA PRO A 366 -0.93 17.23 -28.45
C PRO A 366 -0.45 18.61 -28.89
N ALA A 367 -1.36 19.41 -29.43
CA ALA A 367 -1.14 20.80 -29.78
C ALA A 367 -0.60 21.61 -28.57
N ALA A 368 0.14 22.68 -28.87
CA ALA A 368 0.71 23.56 -27.86
C ALA A 368 -0.38 24.04 -26.87
N GLY A 369 -0.10 23.90 -25.56
CA GLY A 369 -1.04 24.25 -24.49
C GLY A 369 -2.11 23.19 -24.19
N LYS A 370 -2.13 22.06 -24.91
CA LYS A 370 -3.09 20.97 -24.72
C LYS A 370 -2.46 19.71 -24.12
N ARG A 371 -3.31 18.75 -23.78
CA ARG A 371 -2.94 17.38 -23.39
C ARG A 371 -3.95 16.38 -23.94
N PHE A 372 -3.52 15.14 -24.12
CA PHE A 372 -4.45 14.04 -24.34
C PHE A 372 -5.00 13.53 -23.02
N GLU A 373 -6.26 13.13 -23.04
CA GLU A 373 -6.92 12.41 -21.97
C GLU A 373 -7.69 11.22 -22.54
N TYR A 374 -7.71 10.12 -21.81
CA TYR A 374 -8.56 8.97 -22.12
C TYR A 374 -9.68 8.89 -21.09
N ARG A 375 -10.86 8.46 -21.53
CA ARG A 375 -11.95 8.14 -20.60
C ARG A 375 -11.60 6.84 -19.89
N VAL A 376 -11.61 6.84 -18.57
CA VAL A 376 -11.24 5.65 -17.78
C VAL A 376 -12.25 4.53 -18.10
N PRO A 377 -11.79 3.34 -18.54
CA PRO A 377 -12.65 2.23 -18.90
C PRO A 377 -13.16 1.49 -17.64
N ALA A 378 -13.89 2.22 -16.78
CA ALA A 378 -14.47 1.73 -15.54
C ALA A 378 -15.93 2.19 -15.41
N ALA A 379 -16.84 1.25 -15.20
CA ALA A 379 -18.26 1.52 -14.95
C ALA A 379 -18.52 1.71 -13.46
N GLY A 380 -19.65 2.33 -13.10
CA GLY A 380 -20.08 2.47 -11.71
C GLY A 380 -21.18 1.46 -11.40
N VAL A 381 -22.32 1.95 -10.93
CA VAL A 381 -23.49 1.14 -10.55
C VAL A 381 -24.04 0.30 -11.72
N GLU A 382 -23.70 0.66 -12.96
CA GLU A 382 -24.09 -0.08 -14.16
C GLU A 382 -23.60 -1.53 -14.14
N THR A 383 -22.47 -1.82 -13.47
CA THR A 383 -21.95 -3.20 -13.38
C THR A 383 -22.86 -4.09 -12.56
N ALA A 384 -23.35 -3.62 -11.41
CA ALA A 384 -24.32 -4.33 -10.57
C ALA A 384 -25.64 -4.58 -11.31
N LYS A 385 -26.17 -3.53 -11.96
CA LYS A 385 -27.41 -3.65 -12.76
C LYS A 385 -27.26 -4.67 -13.88
N LYS A 386 -26.14 -4.64 -14.62
CA LYS A 386 -25.90 -5.56 -15.73
C LYS A 386 -25.70 -7.00 -15.28
N LEU A 387 -25.11 -7.22 -14.10
CA LEU A 387 -24.97 -8.54 -13.50
C LEU A 387 -26.33 -9.12 -13.08
N ALA A 388 -27.19 -8.30 -12.46
CA ALA A 388 -28.53 -8.73 -12.03
C ALA A 388 -29.53 -8.89 -13.18
N ASP A 389 -29.45 -8.03 -14.20
CA ASP A 389 -30.33 -8.02 -15.35
C ASP A 389 -29.53 -7.69 -16.62
N GLU A 390 -29.38 -8.71 -17.48
CA GLU A 390 -28.66 -8.62 -18.74
C GLU A 390 -29.22 -7.56 -19.70
N SER A 391 -30.46 -7.13 -19.54
CA SER A 391 -31.12 -6.13 -20.39
C SER A 391 -31.02 -4.69 -19.88
N SER A 392 -30.64 -4.49 -18.61
CA SER A 392 -30.68 -3.20 -17.92
C SER A 392 -29.66 -2.17 -18.42
N VAL A 393 -28.52 -2.63 -18.93
CA VAL A 393 -27.44 -1.77 -19.45
C VAL A 393 -27.02 -2.27 -20.83
N VAL A 394 -27.00 -1.35 -21.80
CA VAL A 394 -26.57 -1.66 -23.18
C VAL A 394 -25.10 -2.06 -23.20
N SER A 395 -24.79 -3.24 -23.75
CA SER A 395 -23.43 -3.72 -23.94
C SER A 395 -22.64 -2.84 -24.93
N ASN A 396 -21.30 -2.93 -24.90
CA ASN A 396 -20.39 -2.32 -25.89
C ASN A 396 -20.26 -0.79 -25.91
N LYS A 397 -21.00 -0.05 -25.07
CA LYS A 397 -20.87 1.43 -24.98
C LYS A 397 -19.45 1.93 -24.67
N MET A 398 -18.61 1.11 -24.01
CA MET A 398 -17.23 1.49 -23.73
C MET A 398 -16.31 1.41 -24.95
N PHE A 399 -16.69 0.70 -26.02
CA PHE A 399 -15.91 0.69 -27.27
C PHE A 399 -15.93 2.04 -27.98
N ASP A 400 -16.89 2.90 -27.67
CA ASP A 400 -16.95 4.27 -28.18
C ASP A 400 -15.99 5.23 -27.44
N PHE A 401 -15.28 4.75 -26.40
CA PHE A 401 -14.37 5.59 -25.66
C PHE A 401 -13.14 5.89 -26.51
N ALA A 402 -12.91 7.18 -26.74
CA ALA A 402 -11.78 7.67 -27.51
C ALA A 402 -10.88 8.55 -26.64
N ILE A 403 -9.61 8.61 -27.03
CA ILE A 403 -8.70 9.65 -26.56
C ILE A 403 -9.21 10.98 -27.11
N ARG A 404 -9.25 11.99 -26.25
CA ARG A 404 -9.58 13.36 -26.64
C ARG A 404 -8.42 14.27 -26.31
N GLU A 405 -8.33 15.35 -27.06
CA GLU A 405 -7.40 16.44 -26.79
C GLU A 405 -8.15 17.55 -26.05
N VAL A 406 -7.62 17.99 -24.91
CA VAL A 406 -8.20 19.06 -24.09
C VAL A 406 -7.16 20.10 -23.74
N ASP A 407 -7.61 21.32 -23.47
CA ASP A 407 -6.72 22.35 -22.95
C ASP A 407 -6.13 21.91 -21.60
N ARG A 408 -4.86 22.23 -21.37
CA ARG A 408 -4.28 22.03 -20.04
C ARG A 408 -5.04 22.94 -19.08
N PRO A 409 -5.63 22.42 -18.00
CA PRO A 409 -6.34 23.26 -17.04
C PRO A 409 -5.38 24.33 -16.49
N PRO A 410 -5.85 25.58 -16.26
CA PRO A 410 -5.08 26.55 -15.52
C PRO A 410 -4.75 25.96 -14.15
N HIS A 411 -3.48 25.99 -13.76
CA HIS A 411 -2.92 25.34 -12.57
C HIS A 411 -3.87 25.39 -11.35
N LYS A 412 -4.63 24.31 -11.11
CA LYS A 412 -5.21 24.04 -9.80
C LYS A 412 -4.18 23.22 -9.03
N ALA A 413 -3.65 23.81 -7.97
CA ALA A 413 -2.63 23.23 -7.13
C ALA A 413 -3.08 21.87 -6.53
N SER A 414 -2.70 20.78 -7.20
CA SER A 414 -2.48 19.49 -6.55
C SER A 414 -1.15 19.56 -5.81
N VAL A 415 -1.12 19.03 -4.59
CA VAL A 415 0.12 18.77 -3.86
C VAL A 415 0.90 17.72 -4.66
N HIS A 416 1.75 18.21 -5.55
CA HIS A 416 2.74 17.43 -6.26
C HIS A 416 3.98 17.36 -5.37
N ILE A 417 4.42 16.15 -5.05
CA ILE A 417 5.80 15.92 -4.62
C ILE A 417 6.64 16.13 -5.88
N PHE A 418 7.07 17.37 -6.11
CA PHE A 418 7.98 17.68 -7.20
C PHE A 418 9.39 17.23 -6.82
N PRO A 419 10.20 16.73 -7.77
CA PRO A 419 11.63 16.58 -7.53
C PRO A 419 12.24 17.96 -7.16
N PRO A 420 13.28 18.00 -6.30
CA PRO A 420 13.89 19.25 -5.84
C PRO A 420 14.48 20.11 -6.97
N MET A 421 14.77 19.48 -8.12
CA MET A 421 15.05 20.14 -9.40
C MET A 421 14.02 19.78 -10.46
N ASP A 422 13.70 20.76 -11.29
CA ASP A 422 12.94 20.54 -12.53
C ASP A 422 13.83 19.77 -13.53
N ALA A 423 13.40 18.56 -13.89
CA ALA A 423 14.15 17.68 -14.80
C ALA A 423 14.24 18.22 -16.24
N ALA A 424 13.33 19.11 -16.65
CA ALA A 424 13.33 19.71 -17.98
C ALA A 424 14.25 20.92 -18.06
N THR A 425 14.32 21.73 -17.00
CA THR A 425 15.14 22.96 -17.00
C THR A 425 16.46 22.83 -16.26
N GLY A 426 16.65 21.78 -15.46
CA GLY A 426 17.81 21.60 -14.58
C GLY A 426 17.90 22.63 -13.45
N LYS A 427 16.79 23.31 -13.13
CA LYS A 427 16.78 24.42 -12.14
C LYS A 427 16.15 23.94 -10.84
N THR A 428 16.61 24.51 -9.73
CA THR A 428 15.90 24.40 -8.45
C THR A 428 14.52 25.04 -8.55
N ARG A 429 13.57 24.57 -7.75
CA ARG A 429 12.23 25.17 -7.68
C ARG A 429 12.26 26.67 -7.31
N LEU A 430 13.24 27.10 -6.50
CA LEU A 430 13.48 28.50 -6.19
C LEU A 430 13.83 29.31 -7.44
N ARG A 431 14.82 28.88 -8.22
CA ARG A 431 15.20 29.58 -9.46
C ARG A 431 14.04 29.64 -10.45
N ALA A 432 13.35 28.52 -10.67
CA ALA A 432 12.20 28.47 -11.57
C ALA A 432 11.05 29.41 -11.13
N SER A 433 10.73 29.44 -9.83
CA SER A 433 9.68 30.33 -9.31
C SER A 433 10.06 31.80 -9.33
N LEU A 434 11.34 32.15 -9.13
CA LEU A 434 11.82 33.53 -9.25
C LEU A 434 11.77 34.02 -10.70
N GLU A 435 12.17 33.19 -11.66
CA GLU A 435 12.06 33.50 -13.08
C GLU A 435 10.60 33.74 -13.49
N ARG A 436 9.71 32.83 -13.08
CA ARG A 436 8.25 32.97 -13.25
C ARG A 436 7.73 34.28 -12.67
N ALA A 437 8.19 34.66 -11.48
CA ALA A 437 7.80 35.91 -10.83
C ALA A 437 8.23 37.15 -11.60
N SER A 438 9.40 37.10 -12.25
CA SER A 438 9.90 38.22 -13.06
C SER A 438 9.23 38.29 -14.44
N SER A 439 9.01 37.15 -15.11
CA SER A 439 8.48 37.11 -16.48
C SER A 439 6.95 37.18 -16.56
N GLU A 440 6.25 36.46 -15.68
CA GLU A 440 4.80 36.25 -15.73
C GLU A 440 4.06 37.05 -14.66
N GLY A 441 4.79 37.55 -13.65
CA GLY A 441 4.23 38.32 -12.55
C GLY A 441 3.51 37.48 -11.48
N ASP A 442 3.70 36.15 -11.50
CA ASP A 442 3.23 35.22 -10.48
C ASP A 442 4.34 34.97 -9.43
N PRO A 443 4.18 35.40 -8.17
CA PRO A 443 5.28 35.53 -7.24
C PRO A 443 5.83 34.18 -6.79
N SER A 444 7.11 34.15 -6.43
CA SER A 444 7.72 33.04 -5.70
C SER A 444 7.32 33.14 -4.23
N VAL A 445 6.47 32.22 -3.76
CA VAL A 445 5.87 32.28 -2.42
C VAL A 445 6.43 31.20 -1.50
N GLY A 446 6.83 31.59 -0.30
CA GLY A 446 7.34 30.67 0.71
C GLY A 446 6.88 30.94 2.12
N GLN A 447 7.36 30.11 3.04
CA GLN A 447 7.06 30.20 4.47
C GLN A 447 8.33 30.12 5.31
N TRP A 448 8.30 30.76 6.48
CA TRP A 448 9.34 30.63 7.49
C TRP A 448 9.11 29.41 8.37
N LEU A 449 10.19 28.69 8.65
CA LEU A 449 10.28 27.59 9.60
C LEU A 449 11.22 28.02 10.71
N GLU A 450 10.67 28.25 11.90
CA GLU A 450 11.40 28.74 13.08
C GLU A 450 11.52 27.69 14.18
N PHE A 451 10.74 26.60 14.12
CA PHE A 451 10.87 25.46 15.03
C PHE A 451 11.72 24.33 14.45
N PRO A 452 12.48 23.62 15.29
CA PRO A 452 13.25 22.46 14.86
C PRO A 452 12.32 21.26 14.70
N GLY A 453 12.65 20.38 13.74
CA GLY A 453 12.01 19.08 13.63
C GLY A 453 11.79 18.64 12.18
N PHE A 454 12.28 17.43 11.87
CA PHE A 454 12.12 16.82 10.55
C PHE A 454 10.64 16.74 10.11
N THR A 455 9.76 16.25 10.99
CA THR A 455 8.34 16.10 10.69
C THR A 455 7.69 17.43 10.39
N LEU A 456 8.01 18.47 11.17
CA LEU A 456 7.47 19.81 10.97
C LEU A 456 7.94 20.40 9.64
N ALA A 457 9.25 20.33 9.36
CA ALA A 457 9.82 20.80 8.10
C ALA A 457 9.16 20.12 6.89
N ARG A 458 8.96 18.79 6.95
CA ARG A 458 8.28 18.03 5.88
C ARG A 458 6.81 18.42 5.74
N THR A 459 6.11 18.62 6.86
CA THR A 459 4.71 19.06 6.89
C THR A 459 4.54 20.42 6.24
N VAL A 460 5.38 21.41 6.59
CA VAL A 460 5.34 22.76 6.02
C VAL A 460 5.68 22.75 4.52
N ALA A 461 6.73 22.03 4.12
CA ALA A 461 7.15 21.95 2.73
C ALA A 461 6.10 21.31 1.80
N SER A 462 5.25 20.42 2.34
CA SER A 462 4.18 19.75 1.57
C SER A 462 2.96 20.64 1.32
N MET A 463 2.91 21.86 1.86
CA MET A 463 1.75 22.77 1.73
C MET A 463 1.69 23.54 0.39
N GLY A 464 2.55 23.20 -0.57
CA GLY A 464 2.53 23.78 -1.92
C GLY A 464 3.29 25.09 -2.08
N CYS A 465 4.11 25.49 -1.10
CA CYS A 465 5.03 26.62 -1.23
C CYS A 465 6.18 26.32 -2.22
N ASP A 466 6.75 27.35 -2.83
CA ASP A 466 7.92 27.21 -3.72
C ASP A 466 9.21 26.97 -2.93
N TRP A 467 9.29 27.56 -1.75
CA TRP A 467 10.43 27.50 -0.85
C TRP A 467 10.01 27.54 0.61
N VAL A 468 10.85 26.96 1.47
CA VAL A 468 10.77 27.08 2.93
C VAL A 468 12.07 27.67 3.41
N LEU A 469 11.98 28.73 4.20
CA LEU A 469 13.15 29.36 4.82
C LEU A 469 13.36 28.79 6.22
N VAL A 470 14.49 28.12 6.40
CA VAL A 470 15.00 27.61 7.67
C VAL A 470 15.63 28.77 8.43
N GLY A 471 15.01 29.17 9.53
CA GLY A 471 15.41 30.30 10.36
C GLY A 471 16.60 29.97 11.26
N TRP A 472 17.82 30.13 10.76
CA TRP A 472 19.05 29.89 11.51
C TRP A 472 19.63 31.18 12.15
N GLU A 473 18.84 32.26 12.19
CA GLU A 473 19.17 33.53 12.86
C GLU A 473 18.30 33.79 14.11
N HIS A 474 16.97 33.70 13.97
CA HIS A 474 16.03 33.91 15.08
C HIS A 474 15.24 32.65 15.47
N GLY A 475 15.37 31.57 14.72
CA GLY A 475 14.66 30.33 14.98
C GLY A 475 15.35 29.51 16.05
N HIS A 476 14.59 28.59 16.63
CA HIS A 476 15.13 27.58 17.53
C HIS A 476 15.73 26.42 16.74
N ILE A 477 16.64 26.74 15.82
CA ILE A 477 17.27 25.78 14.91
C ILE A 477 18.76 25.88 15.14
N ASP A 478 19.38 24.79 15.58
CA ASP A 478 20.83 24.65 15.65
C ASP A 478 21.40 24.05 14.36
N ASP A 479 22.71 23.84 14.30
CA ASP A 479 23.40 23.31 13.11
C ASP A 479 22.82 21.96 12.67
N SER A 480 22.54 21.06 13.61
CA SER A 480 22.02 19.73 13.31
C SER A 480 20.58 19.80 12.80
N ALA A 481 19.74 20.59 13.47
CA ALA A 481 18.37 20.83 13.07
C ALA A 481 18.29 21.52 11.70
N MET A 482 19.23 22.40 11.37
CA MET A 482 19.34 23.03 10.05
C MET A 482 19.59 21.97 8.97
N TYR A 483 20.60 21.10 9.13
CA TYR A 483 20.88 20.02 8.17
C TYR A 483 19.65 19.11 7.96
N HIS A 484 18.96 18.74 9.05
CA HIS A 484 17.75 17.93 8.96
C HIS A 484 16.59 18.66 8.27
N ALA A 485 16.38 19.94 8.56
CA ALA A 485 15.33 20.75 7.94
C ALA A 485 15.59 20.93 6.44
N VAL A 486 16.82 21.22 6.04
CA VAL A 486 17.20 21.37 4.62
C VAL A 486 16.91 20.09 3.84
N ALA A 487 17.34 18.93 4.35
CA ALA A 487 17.07 17.65 3.72
C ALA A 487 15.56 17.31 3.66
N ALA A 488 14.82 17.61 4.74
CA ALA A 488 13.38 17.37 4.81
C ALA A 488 12.59 18.22 3.81
N VAL A 489 12.95 19.50 3.68
CA VAL A 489 12.30 20.44 2.75
C VAL A 489 12.58 20.03 1.31
N ALA A 490 13.85 19.76 0.96
CA ALA A 490 14.22 19.34 -0.40
C ALA A 490 13.52 18.04 -0.81
N SER A 491 13.50 17.04 0.07
CA SER A 491 12.84 15.75 -0.20
C SER A 491 11.30 15.84 -0.29
N ALA A 492 10.70 16.88 0.28
CA ALA A 492 9.27 17.17 0.16
C ALA A 492 8.90 18.00 -1.09
N GLY A 493 9.89 18.41 -1.90
CA GLY A 493 9.68 19.08 -3.18
C GLY A 493 9.57 20.61 -3.13
N ALA A 494 9.85 21.24 -1.99
CA ALA A 494 10.06 22.69 -1.88
C ALA A 494 11.56 23.01 -1.85
N SER A 495 11.96 24.24 -2.19
CA SER A 495 13.37 24.63 -2.09
C SER A 495 13.75 25.07 -0.67
N PRO A 496 14.76 24.44 -0.03
CA PRO A 496 15.28 24.93 1.24
C PRO A 496 16.11 26.20 1.03
N ILE A 497 15.78 27.24 1.79
CA ILE A 497 16.58 28.45 1.94
C ILE A 497 17.04 28.52 3.38
N VAL A 498 18.31 28.85 3.64
CA VAL A 498 18.79 29.06 5.01
C VAL A 498 19.02 30.54 5.23
N ARG A 499 18.36 31.12 6.23
CA ARG A 499 18.71 32.45 6.74
C ARG A 499 19.83 32.29 7.75
N VAL A 500 21.04 32.68 7.36
CA VAL A 500 22.24 32.51 8.19
C VAL A 500 22.27 33.51 9.34
N ALA A 501 22.88 33.15 10.47
CA ALA A 501 22.99 34.03 11.64
C ALA A 501 23.85 35.29 11.41
N GLY A 502 24.63 35.33 10.31
CA GLY A 502 25.51 36.44 9.97
C GLY A 502 26.24 36.20 8.65
N SER A 503 27.07 37.16 8.23
CA SER A 503 27.75 37.16 6.93
C SER A 503 29.11 36.44 6.91
N GLU A 504 29.41 35.63 7.93
CA GLU A 504 30.69 34.95 8.05
C GLU A 504 30.82 33.80 7.04
N SER A 505 32.02 33.63 6.48
CA SER A 505 32.28 32.64 5.42
C SER A 505 31.91 31.20 5.82
N TRP A 506 32.11 30.83 7.09
CA TRP A 506 31.83 29.49 7.58
C TRP A 506 30.32 29.23 7.72
N MET A 507 29.52 30.24 8.09
CA MET A 507 28.07 30.15 8.20
C MET A 507 27.43 29.91 6.84
N ILE A 508 27.84 30.69 5.84
CA ILE A 508 27.40 30.55 4.45
C ILE A 508 27.80 29.18 3.90
N LYS A 509 29.05 28.76 4.14
CA LYS A 509 29.53 27.45 3.71
C LYS A 509 28.70 26.32 4.31
N TRP A 510 28.39 26.35 5.60
CA TRP A 510 27.62 25.30 6.27
C TRP A 510 26.18 25.20 5.78
N ALA A 511 25.51 26.34 5.59
CA ALA A 511 24.18 26.37 4.99
C ALA A 511 24.17 25.71 3.60
N LEU A 512 25.17 26.04 2.77
CA LEU A 512 25.26 25.49 1.43
C LEU A 512 25.76 24.04 1.40
N ASP A 513 26.55 23.59 2.38
CA ASP A 513 27.03 22.21 2.51
C ASP A 513 25.92 21.26 3.00
N ALA A 514 24.94 21.79 3.74
CA ALA A 514 23.68 21.10 4.05
C ALA A 514 22.81 20.87 2.81
N GLY A 515 23.10 21.55 1.70
CA GLY A 515 22.34 21.45 0.45
C GLY A 515 21.23 22.49 0.29
N ALA A 516 21.36 23.65 0.93
CA ALA A 516 20.44 24.76 0.70
C ALA A 516 20.45 25.19 -0.79
N HIS A 517 19.27 25.41 -1.36
CA HIS A 517 19.10 25.95 -2.72
C HIS A 517 19.34 27.46 -2.76
N GLY A 518 19.26 28.13 -1.61
CA GLY A 518 19.64 29.52 -1.47
C GLY A 518 20.00 29.88 -0.03
N ILE A 519 20.70 30.99 0.11
CA ILE A 519 21.03 31.59 1.40
C ILE A 519 20.42 32.98 1.49
N MET A 520 20.00 33.36 2.70
CA MET A 520 19.59 34.72 3.03
C MET A 520 20.51 35.28 4.12
N VAL A 521 21.22 36.35 3.80
CA VAL A 521 22.19 36.98 4.71
C VAL A 521 21.59 38.25 5.32
N PRO A 522 21.50 38.36 6.66
CA PRO A 522 20.96 39.53 7.35
C PRO A 522 21.93 40.73 7.29
N MET A 523 21.41 41.92 7.56
CA MET A 523 22.16 43.15 7.87
C MET A 523 23.26 43.50 6.86
N VAL A 524 22.97 43.42 5.55
CA VAL A 524 23.91 43.85 4.50
C VAL A 524 23.69 45.33 4.20
N GLU A 525 24.70 46.13 4.55
CA GLU A 525 24.63 47.60 4.50
C GLU A 525 25.53 48.21 3.43
N THR A 526 26.53 47.49 2.92
CA THR A 526 27.47 48.00 1.91
C THR A 526 27.69 47.04 0.72
N ALA A 527 28.19 47.58 -0.39
CA ALA A 527 28.56 46.79 -1.56
C ALA A 527 29.72 45.83 -1.27
N GLU A 528 30.66 46.20 -0.40
CA GLU A 528 31.79 45.35 -0.01
C GLU A 528 31.33 44.12 0.77
N GLN A 529 30.36 44.29 1.68
CA GLN A 529 29.74 43.17 2.38
C GLN A 529 29.04 42.23 1.39
N ALA A 530 28.29 42.78 0.43
CA ALA A 530 27.64 42.00 -0.62
C ALA A 530 28.65 41.25 -1.51
N GLN A 531 29.77 41.88 -1.88
CA GLN A 531 30.85 41.23 -2.62
C GLN A 531 31.48 40.09 -1.82
N ALA A 532 31.68 40.26 -0.52
CA ALA A 532 32.19 39.21 0.36
C ALA A 532 31.22 38.01 0.40
N VAL A 533 29.93 38.27 0.59
CA VAL A 533 28.87 37.24 0.56
C VAL A 533 28.86 36.48 -0.76
N ALA A 534 28.90 37.19 -1.89
CA ALA A 534 28.96 36.57 -3.22
C ALA A 534 30.18 35.64 -3.35
N ARG A 535 31.35 36.09 -2.90
CA ARG A 535 32.56 35.25 -2.92
C ARG A 535 32.47 34.02 -2.01
N PHE A 536 31.84 34.14 -0.84
CA PHE A 536 31.68 33.03 0.10
C PHE A 536 30.68 31.96 -0.40
N ALA A 537 29.69 32.36 -1.20
CA ALA A 537 28.68 31.44 -1.73
C ALA A 537 29.13 30.62 -2.95
N HIS A 538 30.09 31.13 -3.73
CA HIS A 538 30.51 30.53 -5.00
C HIS A 538 31.84 29.77 -4.89
N TYR A 539 31.96 28.67 -5.63
CA TYR A 539 33.23 27.95 -5.82
C TYR A 539 34.17 28.72 -6.74
N ALA A 540 35.47 28.53 -6.55
CA ALA A 540 36.50 29.02 -7.47
C ALA A 540 36.43 28.26 -8.80
N LYS A 541 35.83 28.85 -9.83
CA LYS A 541 35.79 28.32 -11.20
C LYS A 541 36.55 29.25 -12.17
N PRO A 542 37.36 28.71 -13.10
CA PRO A 542 37.91 29.50 -14.20
C PRO A 542 36.79 30.16 -15.01
N HIS A 543 36.95 31.44 -15.37
CA HIS A 543 36.02 32.21 -16.22
C HIS A 543 34.60 32.44 -15.65
N ALA A 544 34.38 32.21 -14.35
CA ALA A 544 33.12 32.60 -13.70
C ALA A 544 33.03 34.11 -13.46
N ALA A 545 31.81 34.66 -13.48
CA ALA A 545 31.54 36.08 -13.19
C ALA A 545 31.99 36.51 -11.79
N VAL A 546 32.04 35.57 -10.83
CA VAL A 546 32.48 35.80 -9.46
C VAL A 546 33.68 34.92 -9.14
N THR A 547 34.76 35.52 -8.63
CA THR A 547 35.90 34.78 -8.09
C THR A 547 35.58 34.27 -6.68
N GLY A 548 34.86 33.15 -6.64
CA GLY A 548 34.43 32.48 -5.42
C GLY A 548 35.60 31.91 -4.60
N ILE A 549 35.38 31.76 -3.29
CA ILE A 549 36.32 31.13 -2.36
C ILE A 549 35.67 30.03 -1.50
N ARG A 550 34.48 29.56 -1.88
CA ARG A 550 33.80 28.46 -1.18
C ARG A 550 34.68 27.21 -1.22
N GLY A 551 34.90 26.59 -0.06
CA GLY A 551 35.69 25.37 0.05
C GLY A 551 34.96 24.15 -0.50
N CYS A 552 35.64 23.33 -1.29
CA CYS A 552 35.11 22.07 -1.83
C CYS A 552 35.24 20.94 -0.78
N GLY A 553 34.20 20.75 0.04
CA GLY A 553 34.17 19.68 1.05
C GLY A 553 32.78 19.23 1.49
N GLY A 554 31.70 19.88 1.03
CA GLY A 554 30.33 19.49 1.32
C GLY A 554 29.93 18.20 0.59
N ILE A 555 29.96 17.06 1.29
CA ILE A 555 29.64 15.74 0.73
C ILE A 555 28.13 15.42 0.68
N PHE A 556 27.29 16.28 1.27
CA PHE A 556 25.86 16.05 1.39
C PHE A 556 25.01 16.94 0.48
N ALA A 557 25.57 18.07 0.02
CA ALA A 557 24.83 19.08 -0.71
C ALA A 557 24.20 18.54 -1.99
N ASN A 558 24.93 17.70 -2.75
CA ASN A 558 24.46 17.18 -4.04
C ASN A 558 23.16 16.36 -3.95
N ALA A 559 22.90 15.71 -2.80
CA ALA A 559 21.69 14.90 -2.59
C ALA A 559 20.42 15.77 -2.60
N SER A 560 20.48 16.97 -2.00
CA SER A 560 19.36 17.91 -2.00
C SER A 560 19.02 18.45 -3.39
N PHE A 561 19.97 18.41 -4.32
CA PHE A 561 19.79 18.79 -5.74
C PHE A 561 19.49 17.59 -6.65
N GLY A 562 19.49 16.35 -6.13
CA GLY A 562 19.32 15.15 -6.94
C GLY A 562 20.45 14.91 -7.95
N LEU A 563 21.66 15.41 -7.67
CA LEU A 563 22.81 15.34 -8.56
C LEU A 563 23.91 14.44 -8.00
N THR A 564 24.80 13.96 -8.89
CA THR A 564 26.08 13.38 -8.46
C THR A 564 27.00 14.48 -7.92
N ALA A 565 28.00 14.13 -7.10
CA ALA A 565 28.94 15.12 -6.58
C ALA A 565 29.69 15.89 -7.71
N PRO A 566 30.16 15.25 -8.81
CA PRO A 566 30.73 15.96 -9.95
C PRO A 566 29.74 16.91 -10.64
N ASP A 567 28.50 16.47 -10.85
CA ASP A 567 27.47 17.30 -11.52
C ASP A 567 27.08 18.49 -10.67
N TYR A 568 27.01 18.32 -9.35
CA TYR A 568 26.75 19.41 -8.44
C TYR A 568 27.89 20.44 -8.46
N LEU A 569 29.15 20.01 -8.36
CA LEU A 569 30.29 20.96 -8.41
C LEU A 569 30.35 21.73 -9.73
N SER A 570 29.94 21.11 -10.84
CA SER A 570 29.91 21.78 -12.15
C SER A 570 28.75 22.77 -12.31
N GLN A 571 27.67 22.64 -11.54
CA GLN A 571 26.44 23.46 -11.68
C GLN A 571 26.10 24.34 -10.47
N ALA A 572 26.77 24.17 -9.33
CA ALA A 572 26.38 24.80 -8.06
C ALA A 572 26.38 26.33 -8.12
N ASN A 573 27.38 26.94 -8.76
CA ASN A 573 27.50 28.40 -8.87
C ASN A 573 26.32 29.01 -9.63
N GLU A 574 25.75 28.30 -10.59
CA GLU A 574 24.64 28.74 -11.41
C GLU A 574 23.28 28.41 -10.76
N SER A 575 23.26 27.40 -9.86
CA SER A 575 22.03 26.86 -9.27
C SER A 575 21.65 27.52 -7.94
N ILE A 576 22.63 27.94 -7.13
CA ILE A 576 22.41 28.53 -5.81
C ILE A 576 21.89 29.96 -5.95
N THR A 577 20.90 30.35 -5.14
CA THR A 577 20.40 31.73 -5.06
C THR A 577 20.98 32.46 -3.85
N VAL A 578 21.65 33.59 -4.07
CA VAL A 578 22.22 34.44 -3.01
C VAL A 578 21.33 35.65 -2.76
N ILE A 579 20.76 35.70 -1.55
CA ILE A 579 19.79 36.72 -1.13
C ILE A 579 20.42 37.55 -0.01
N VAL A 580 20.39 38.87 -0.15
CA VAL A 580 20.86 39.80 0.89
C VAL A 580 19.71 40.60 1.45
N ARG A 581 19.66 40.74 2.77
CA ARG A 581 18.64 41.54 3.45
C ARG A 581 19.04 43.00 3.49
N ILE A 582 18.11 43.86 3.08
CA ILE A 582 18.21 45.31 3.23
C ILE A 582 17.19 45.74 4.29
N GLU A 583 17.71 46.10 5.46
CA GLU A 583 16.90 46.27 6.67
C GLU A 583 17.42 47.35 7.63
N SER A 584 18.27 48.24 7.13
CA SER A 584 18.74 49.43 7.83
C SER A 584 18.75 50.65 6.90
N PRO A 585 18.75 51.88 7.44
CA PRO A 585 18.89 53.09 6.62
C PRO A 585 20.14 53.06 5.73
N ALA A 586 21.28 52.60 6.25
CA ALA A 586 22.52 52.47 5.49
C ALA A 586 22.37 51.49 4.31
N GLY A 587 21.75 50.33 4.54
CA GLY A 587 21.47 49.38 3.47
C GLY A 587 20.51 49.93 2.41
N VAL A 588 19.52 50.74 2.80
CA VAL A 588 18.60 51.41 1.87
C VAL A 588 19.32 52.46 1.02
N ASP A 589 20.27 53.19 1.60
CA ASP A 589 21.06 54.17 0.86
C ASP A 589 21.98 53.50 -0.16
N ASN A 590 22.56 52.35 0.19
CA ASN A 590 23.50 51.63 -0.66
C ASN A 590 22.85 50.54 -1.55
N CYS A 591 21.52 50.37 -1.51
CA CYS A 591 20.85 49.25 -2.16
C CYS A 591 21.10 49.15 -3.68
N ALA A 592 21.29 50.27 -4.38
CA ALA A 592 21.61 50.28 -5.80
C ALA A 592 23.02 49.77 -6.12
N GLU A 593 23.98 50.04 -5.23
CA GLU A 593 25.35 49.52 -5.34
C GLU A 593 25.37 48.03 -4.98
N THR A 594 24.68 47.63 -3.92
CA THR A 594 24.48 46.22 -3.54
C THR A 594 23.82 45.42 -4.68
N ALA A 595 22.80 45.98 -5.33
CA ALA A 595 22.13 45.33 -6.46
C ALA A 595 23.02 45.23 -7.72
N ALA A 596 24.07 46.05 -7.82
CA ALA A 596 25.02 45.98 -8.93
C ALA A 596 26.12 44.91 -8.73
N VAL A 597 26.20 44.28 -7.55
CA VAL A 597 27.21 43.25 -7.28
C VAL A 597 26.89 41.95 -8.02
N ASP A 598 27.88 41.45 -8.75
CA ASP A 598 27.82 40.13 -9.39
C ASP A 598 27.82 39.01 -8.35
N GLY A 599 26.94 38.03 -8.53
CA GLY A 599 26.72 36.94 -7.58
C GLY A 599 25.71 37.23 -6.47
N ILE A 600 25.11 38.43 -6.45
CA ILE A 600 23.87 38.67 -5.70
C ILE A 600 22.69 38.49 -6.65
N ASP A 601 21.72 37.66 -6.26
CA ASP A 601 20.55 37.36 -7.08
C ASP A 601 19.31 38.16 -6.64
N ALA A 602 19.19 38.42 -5.34
CA ALA A 602 18.00 39.06 -4.79
C ALA A 602 18.30 39.99 -3.62
N LEU A 603 17.57 41.10 -3.55
CA LEU A 603 17.50 41.98 -2.38
C LEU A 603 16.19 41.71 -1.63
N PHE A 604 16.26 41.49 -0.33
CA PHE A 604 15.11 41.16 0.50
C PHE A 604 14.88 42.22 1.57
N THR A 605 13.69 42.81 1.63
CA THR A 605 13.35 43.79 2.66
C THR A 605 12.80 43.11 3.92
N GLY A 606 13.48 43.34 5.05
CA GLY A 606 13.02 43.00 6.40
C GLY A 606 12.32 44.21 7.03
N PRO A 607 10.99 44.32 6.96
CA PRO A 607 10.30 45.56 7.33
C PRO A 607 10.28 45.81 8.85
N ASN A 608 10.34 44.75 9.67
CA ASN A 608 10.40 44.86 11.13
C ASN A 608 11.72 45.51 11.58
N ASP A 609 12.85 44.98 11.10
CA ASP A 609 14.19 45.46 11.40
C ASP A 609 14.44 46.85 10.77
N LEU A 610 13.90 47.10 9.57
CA LEU A 610 13.93 48.42 8.95
C LEU A 610 13.16 49.47 9.75
N ALA A 611 11.95 49.15 10.22
CA ALA A 611 11.20 50.04 11.10
C ALA A 611 11.97 50.32 12.41
N SER A 612 12.50 49.27 13.03
CA SER A 612 13.27 49.35 14.28
C SER A 612 14.52 50.23 14.13
N SER A 613 15.31 50.01 13.08
CA SER A 613 16.53 50.78 12.79
C SER A 613 16.26 52.24 12.40
N MET A 614 15.04 52.55 11.95
CA MET A 614 14.54 53.91 11.73
C MET A 614 13.94 54.57 12.98
N GLY A 615 13.92 53.86 14.12
CA GLY A 615 13.41 54.38 15.40
C GLY A 615 11.91 54.17 15.63
N TYR A 616 11.25 53.32 14.82
CA TYR A 616 9.84 52.99 14.97
C TYR A 616 9.63 51.65 15.68
N PHE A 617 8.42 51.42 16.19
CA PHE A 617 8.04 50.11 16.71
C PHE A 617 7.92 49.10 15.56
N ALA A 618 8.69 48.01 15.63
CA ALA A 618 8.91 47.08 14.52
C ALA A 618 7.61 46.59 13.84
N PHE A 619 6.58 46.25 14.63
CA PHE A 619 5.33 45.66 14.10
C PHE A 619 4.33 46.69 13.54
N ASP A 620 4.57 48.00 13.71
CA ASP A 620 3.70 49.05 13.14
C ASP A 620 4.13 49.48 11.72
N HIS A 621 5.19 48.86 11.17
CA HIS A 621 5.70 49.15 9.82
C HIS A 621 4.63 49.24 8.71
N PRO A 622 3.49 48.49 8.70
CA PRO A 622 2.49 48.63 7.63
C PRO A 622 1.74 49.96 7.66
N LYS A 623 1.75 50.65 8.81
CA LYS A 623 1.02 51.90 9.05
C LYS A 623 1.90 53.14 8.93
N ILE A 624 3.20 52.98 8.70
CA ILE A 624 4.20 54.05 8.72
C ILE A 624 4.69 54.28 7.29
N PRO A 625 4.20 55.32 6.58
CA PRO A 625 4.62 55.64 5.21
C PRO A 625 6.13 55.78 5.06
N GLU A 626 6.79 56.34 6.08
CA GLU A 626 8.23 56.57 6.13
C GLU A 626 9.03 55.27 6.07
N VAL A 627 8.46 54.11 6.45
CA VAL A 627 9.09 52.79 6.32
C VAL A 627 8.75 52.13 4.98
N GLN A 628 7.59 52.45 4.39
CA GLN A 628 7.16 51.90 3.11
C GLN A 628 7.94 52.51 1.92
N GLU A 629 8.31 53.79 1.99
CA GLU A 629 9.10 54.48 0.95
C GLU A 629 10.50 53.84 0.75
N PRO A 630 11.32 53.62 1.81
CA PRO A 630 12.55 52.84 1.75
C PRO A 630 12.39 51.46 1.11
N ALA A 631 11.34 50.71 1.47
CA ALA A 631 11.08 49.39 0.88
C ALA A 631 10.82 49.49 -0.64
N ALA A 632 10.10 50.52 -1.08
CA ALA A 632 9.87 50.78 -2.50
C ALA A 632 11.17 51.16 -3.25
N LYS A 633 12.08 51.91 -2.60
CA LYS A 633 13.41 52.23 -3.14
C LYS A 633 14.23 50.96 -3.38
N VAL A 634 14.22 50.01 -2.45
CA VAL A 634 14.89 48.70 -2.60
C VAL A 634 14.32 47.90 -3.77
N LEU A 635 12.99 47.86 -3.89
CA LEU A 635 12.31 47.21 -5.02
C LEU A 635 12.74 47.80 -6.36
N GLN A 636 12.79 49.12 -6.47
CA GLN A 636 13.20 49.82 -7.68
C GLN A 636 14.67 49.53 -8.02
N ALA A 637 15.57 49.65 -7.04
CA ALA A 637 16.99 49.41 -7.22
C ALA A 637 17.29 47.99 -7.71
N ALA A 638 16.62 46.98 -7.13
CA ALA A 638 16.75 45.60 -7.58
C ALA A 638 16.32 45.43 -9.05
N ARG A 639 15.16 45.98 -9.44
CA ARG A 639 14.66 45.89 -10.81
C ARG A 639 15.55 46.56 -11.84
N GLU A 640 16.03 47.76 -11.55
CA GLU A 640 16.91 48.51 -12.46
C GLU A 640 18.21 47.77 -12.75
N LYS A 641 18.65 46.90 -11.83
CA LYS A 641 19.83 46.04 -11.99
C LYS A 641 19.50 44.60 -12.41
N GLY A 642 18.23 44.31 -12.74
CA GLY A 642 17.81 42.97 -13.16
C GLY A 642 17.87 41.91 -12.05
N LYS A 643 17.83 42.32 -10.78
CA LYS A 643 17.83 41.44 -9.60
C LYS A 643 16.41 41.19 -9.11
N TYR A 644 16.22 40.07 -8.41
CA TYR A 644 14.95 39.80 -7.76
C TYR A 644 14.77 40.67 -6.51
N ALA A 645 13.53 40.92 -6.14
CA ALA A 645 13.18 41.78 -5.02
C ALA A 645 12.19 41.02 -4.14
N GLY A 646 12.52 40.86 -2.87
CA GLY A 646 11.72 40.12 -1.92
C GLY A 646 11.27 40.93 -0.72
N HIS A 647 10.15 40.52 -0.12
CA HIS A 647 9.57 41.21 1.03
C HIS A 647 8.97 40.22 2.01
N PHE A 648 9.20 40.45 3.31
CA PHE A 648 8.53 39.69 4.35
C PHE A 648 7.06 40.12 4.45
N ALA A 649 6.13 39.17 4.38
CA ALA A 649 4.75 39.40 4.75
C ALA A 649 4.29 38.31 5.72
N LEU A 650 3.41 38.71 6.65
CA LEU A 650 2.83 37.80 7.62
C LEU A 650 1.38 37.52 7.23
N GLY A 651 1.18 36.41 6.51
CA GLY A 651 -0.13 35.95 6.05
C GLY A 651 -0.55 36.44 4.65
N ALA A 652 -1.63 35.84 4.15
CA ALA A 652 -2.04 35.93 2.75
C ALA A 652 -2.48 37.33 2.31
N GLU A 653 -3.15 38.10 3.18
CA GLU A 653 -3.62 39.44 2.83
C GLU A 653 -2.46 40.40 2.55
N GLU A 654 -1.44 40.38 3.41
CA GLU A 654 -0.26 41.21 3.26
C GLU A 654 0.59 40.73 2.08
N ALA A 655 0.77 39.42 1.92
CA ALA A 655 1.43 38.85 0.75
C ALA A 655 0.74 39.28 -0.57
N GLY A 656 -0.60 39.30 -0.60
CA GLY A 656 -1.39 39.78 -1.73
C GLY A 656 -1.19 41.27 -2.03
N LYS A 657 -0.96 42.12 -1.02
CA LYS A 657 -0.56 43.53 -1.24
C LYS A 657 0.82 43.62 -1.89
N ARG A 658 1.78 42.83 -1.43
CA ARG A 658 3.14 42.79 -2.01
C ARG A 658 3.13 42.26 -3.44
N LEU A 659 2.28 41.28 -3.75
CA LEU A 659 2.05 40.85 -5.13
C LEU A 659 1.54 42.00 -6.01
N ARG A 660 0.56 42.79 -5.55
CA ARG A 660 0.07 43.95 -6.32
C ARG A 660 1.13 45.04 -6.53
N GLN A 661 2.05 45.18 -5.58
CA GLN A 661 3.25 46.02 -5.71
C GLN A 661 4.34 45.39 -6.59
N ARG A 662 4.10 44.18 -7.11
CA ARG A 662 4.96 43.43 -8.04
C ARG A 662 6.27 42.94 -7.41
N TRP A 663 6.28 42.66 -6.10
CA TRP A 663 7.41 41.96 -5.47
C TRP A 663 7.55 40.54 -6.04
N HIS A 664 8.78 40.09 -6.28
CA HIS A 664 9.04 38.81 -6.93
C HIS A 664 9.03 37.63 -5.94
N PHE A 665 9.52 37.87 -4.71
CA PHE A 665 9.83 36.82 -3.73
C PHE A 665 9.22 37.15 -2.35
N ILE A 666 8.15 36.45 -1.97
CA ILE A 666 7.26 36.88 -0.88
C ILE A 666 7.13 35.79 0.19
N ASN A 667 7.41 36.15 1.44
CA ASN A 667 7.06 35.28 2.58
C ASN A 667 5.55 35.35 2.86
N CYS A 668 4.92 34.23 3.19
CA CYS A 668 3.49 34.14 3.51
C CYS A 668 3.28 33.42 4.86
N GLY A 669 3.87 33.97 5.92
CA GLY A 669 3.70 33.47 7.28
C GLY A 669 4.89 32.66 7.82
N ALA A 670 4.69 32.09 9.01
CA ALA A 670 5.66 31.28 9.73
C ALA A 670 4.94 30.18 10.52
N ASP A 671 5.61 29.05 10.73
CA ASP A 671 5.11 27.91 11.52
C ASP A 671 4.64 28.30 12.94
N VAL A 672 5.42 29.11 13.65
CA VAL A 672 5.09 29.59 15.00
C VAL A 672 3.82 30.45 15.02
N VAL A 673 3.62 31.25 13.98
CA VAL A 673 2.42 32.08 13.83
C VAL A 673 1.22 31.21 13.51
N ALA A 674 1.37 30.22 12.62
CA ALA A 674 0.31 29.29 12.27
C ALA A 674 -0.16 28.48 13.48
N LEU A 675 0.76 27.89 14.24
CA LEU A 675 0.46 27.11 15.44
C LEU A 675 -0.24 27.96 16.50
N THR A 676 0.31 29.13 16.80
CA THR A 676 -0.26 30.03 17.81
C THR A 676 -1.65 30.49 17.42
N THR A 677 -1.86 30.89 16.16
CA THR A 677 -3.15 31.38 15.65
C THR A 677 -4.21 30.29 15.72
N TRP A 678 -3.92 29.09 15.22
CA TRP A 678 -4.89 28.00 15.20
C TRP A 678 -5.25 27.54 16.62
N MET A 679 -4.25 27.28 17.47
CA MET A 679 -4.50 26.81 18.84
C MET A 679 -5.24 27.85 19.68
N THR A 680 -4.90 29.13 19.54
CA THR A 680 -5.61 30.21 20.24
C THR A 680 -7.06 30.32 19.77
N SER A 681 -7.31 30.14 18.47
CA SER A 681 -8.66 30.16 17.90
C SER A 681 -9.54 29.04 18.49
N GLU A 682 -9.05 27.80 18.51
CA GLU A 682 -9.80 26.67 19.07
C GLU A 682 -10.04 26.82 20.58
N MET A 683 -9.05 27.32 21.33
CA MET A 683 -9.22 27.62 22.75
C MET A 683 -10.23 28.74 23.00
N SER A 684 -10.31 29.72 22.11
CA SER A 684 -11.29 30.82 22.20
C SER A 684 -12.70 30.31 21.89
N LYS A 685 -12.87 29.51 20.83
CA LYS A 685 -14.15 28.87 20.49
C LYS A 685 -14.64 27.98 21.62
N LEU A 686 -13.76 27.19 22.25
CA LEU A 686 -14.14 26.37 23.39
C LEU A 686 -14.62 27.21 24.58
N LYS A 687 -13.97 28.36 24.85
CA LYS A 687 -14.43 29.28 25.90
C LYS A 687 -15.83 29.83 25.60
N GLU A 688 -16.12 30.16 24.35
CA GLU A 688 -17.44 30.63 23.92
C GLU A 688 -18.50 29.54 24.04
N LEU A 689 -18.22 28.31 23.56
CA LEU A 689 -19.14 27.18 23.66
C LEU A 689 -19.45 26.81 25.11
N ARG A 690 -18.47 26.90 26.01
CA ARG A 690 -18.68 26.68 27.46
C ARG A 690 -19.51 27.77 28.13
N ALA A 691 -19.64 28.95 27.53
CA ALA A 691 -20.42 30.05 28.06
C ALA A 691 -21.90 30.00 27.63
N GLN A 692 -22.27 29.09 26.73
CA GLN A 692 -23.65 28.89 26.29
C GLN A 692 -24.38 27.93 27.24
N PRO A 693 -25.64 28.22 27.63
CA PRO A 693 -26.42 27.30 28.46
C PRO A 693 -26.72 26.00 27.70
N ALA A 694 -26.67 24.89 28.44
CA ALA A 694 -26.84 23.53 27.94
C ALA A 694 -28.23 23.23 27.38
#